data_AF-A0AAN8ITB3-F1
#
_entry.id   AF-A0AAN8ITB3-F1
#
_cell.length_a   1.000
_cell.length_b   1.000
_cell.length_c   1.000
_cell.angle_alpha   90.00
_cell.angle_beta   90.00
_cell.angle_gamma   90.00
#
_symmetry.space_group_name_H-M   'P 1'
#
loop_
_entity.id
_entity.type
_entity.pdbx_description
1 polymer ?
#
loop_
_entity_poly.entity_id
_entity_poly.type
_entity_poly.pdbx_seq_one_letter_code
_entity_poly.pdbx_strand_id
1 'polypeptide(L)'
;RCLSSVSNLLVRIARVIVEEQRTMLFRLLLATAVVIKAAIVHPDTPNYLSRKLRDLRMSLTDRMAEFLSAYPQRPFSAIELKGVMEYVVLPYLSFSKSVRDEPLVVAPLSVIKLLAAVCAYPTHYHILALRFEWNDHRGSLIELMISPLLWAGLTPHMSNIIRRAVLNLLTLADEPIVFADLEYEDVPKEKGRNYGTSLVLSHIKVIIQFLADAVETSMKTFNASNLELLSRLSAYTPDGSLARKMASTILGHLEKKIPKEGTLKKLLDVIACLMSNVVGPEEFLRRIGPFFSKTDNRAAHESLVRIVEGLVANDVVGTDTKGLLKLVVDLESWDRSRIDEPDHDRRHAAYNRLNEIWNSDDVMNVDLLRIFVHTHFNTLSTTKDISLRASSGSNLRALIQYFSKIPYDEAEKLSFLNAELIHVYVIGMRSQNEIVREECVKCLALLADCFPDHPQLKQLLPLRNSDEDVDFFTNIIHIQYHRRQRAIHRLVEQLSAGKVVIGFDVLNKYLIPIVLPYLANTESKLSALSDEGLSLLNYAMGIASWPKYVACLDSWLKHLDKSEENQKATIRVIVAVVEAFHYDVADVGETVSDDGTNETRVVIRDKLNRDVLPRLIKCINGKSAELSVHRKARTAATKYYSEDDDIKRAPVALATVKLLQKVPDSIRSQYLHGYVRHTLRHTL
;
A
#
# COMPACT_ATOMS: atom_id res chain seq x y z
N ARG A 1 22.54 -45.19 18.82
CA ARG A 1 23.95 -45.07 18.35
C ARG A 1 24.08 -45.40 16.87
N CYS A 2 23.70 -46.61 16.42
CA CYS A 2 23.80 -47.00 15.00
C CYS A 2 23.09 -46.03 14.03
N LEU A 3 21.86 -45.59 14.34
CA LEU A 3 21.16 -44.59 13.50
C LEU A 3 21.92 -43.25 13.39
N SER A 4 22.61 -42.83 14.44
CA SER A 4 23.44 -41.61 14.38
C SER A 4 24.68 -41.83 13.51
N SER A 5 25.27 -43.03 13.55
CA SER A 5 26.35 -43.40 12.62
C SER A 5 25.90 -43.40 11.17
N VAL A 6 24.65 -43.79 10.87
CA VAL A 6 24.09 -43.73 9.51
C VAL A 6 24.09 -42.29 8.99
N SER A 7 23.68 -41.29 9.78
CA SER A 7 23.77 -39.89 9.34
C SER A 7 25.18 -39.46 9.01
N ASN A 8 26.14 -39.77 9.89
CA ASN A 8 27.53 -39.39 9.68
C ASN A 8 28.09 -40.05 8.41
N LEU A 9 27.69 -41.29 8.14
CA LEU A 9 28.03 -42.02 6.92
C LEU A 9 27.41 -41.36 5.68
N LEU A 10 26.12 -41.02 5.71
CA LEU A 10 25.44 -40.35 4.59
C LEU A 10 26.03 -38.97 4.30
N VAL A 11 26.40 -38.21 5.34
CA VAL A 11 27.01 -36.88 5.17
C VAL A 11 28.43 -36.97 4.60
N ARG A 12 29.26 -37.91 5.08
CA ARG A 12 30.69 -37.92 4.75
C ARG A 12 31.05 -38.71 3.51
N ILE A 13 30.37 -39.83 3.25
CA ILE A 13 30.81 -40.80 2.24
C ILE A 13 29.71 -41.28 1.29
N ALA A 14 28.50 -40.70 1.29
CA ALA A 14 27.41 -41.14 0.41
C ALA A 14 27.81 -41.28 -1.06
N ARG A 15 28.63 -40.35 -1.58
CA ARG A 15 29.08 -40.37 -2.98
C ARG A 15 29.91 -41.61 -3.36
N VAL A 16 30.53 -42.26 -2.39
CA VAL A 16 31.46 -43.39 -2.60
C VAL A 16 30.80 -44.74 -2.32
N ILE A 17 29.60 -44.76 -1.73
CA ILE A 17 28.86 -45.99 -1.44
C ILE A 17 28.29 -46.54 -2.73
N VAL A 18 28.57 -47.81 -3.06
CA VAL A 18 28.09 -48.49 -4.28
C VAL A 18 26.64 -48.98 -4.14
N GLU A 19 25.99 -49.27 -5.26
CA GLU A 19 24.55 -49.59 -5.31
C GLU A 19 24.13 -50.73 -4.36
N GLU A 20 24.87 -51.83 -4.32
CA GLU A 20 24.59 -52.97 -3.44
C GLU A 20 24.61 -52.56 -1.96
N GLN A 21 25.58 -51.73 -1.57
CA GLN A 21 25.71 -51.21 -0.21
C GLN A 21 24.59 -50.22 0.13
N ARG A 22 24.16 -49.40 -0.84
CA ARG A 22 22.99 -48.51 -0.67
C ARG A 22 21.74 -49.33 -0.40
N THR A 23 21.54 -50.40 -1.18
CA THR A 23 20.40 -51.31 -1.02
C THR A 23 20.43 -52.06 0.31
N MET A 24 21.60 -52.56 0.72
CA MET A 24 21.76 -53.18 2.04
C MET A 24 21.44 -52.19 3.16
N LEU A 25 21.99 -50.96 3.08
CA LEU A 25 21.75 -49.93 4.08
C LEU A 25 20.26 -49.56 4.19
N PHE A 26 19.57 -49.40 3.06
CA PHE A 26 18.14 -49.11 3.06
C PHE A 26 17.31 -50.25 3.66
N ARG A 27 17.62 -51.50 3.30
CA ARG A 27 16.96 -52.68 3.86
C ARG A 27 17.22 -52.84 5.36
N LEU A 28 18.40 -52.48 5.86
CA LEU A 28 18.69 -52.44 7.30
C LEU A 28 17.85 -51.40 8.03
N LEU A 29 17.63 -50.22 7.44
CA LEU A 29 16.72 -49.21 7.98
C LEU A 29 15.28 -49.74 8.02
N LEU A 30 14.81 -50.40 6.96
CA LEU A 30 13.49 -51.03 6.92
C LEU A 30 13.33 -52.16 7.94
N ALA A 31 14.32 -53.06 8.06
CA ALA A 31 14.32 -54.12 9.06
C ALA A 31 14.25 -53.54 10.48
N THR A 32 14.97 -52.44 10.72
CA THR A 32 14.88 -51.69 11.98
C THR A 32 13.46 -51.14 12.22
N ALA A 33 12.78 -50.64 11.18
CA ALA A 33 11.39 -50.17 11.27
C ALA A 33 10.43 -51.29 11.69
N VAL A 34 10.57 -52.47 11.09
CA VAL A 34 9.78 -53.67 11.43
C VAL A 34 9.95 -54.05 12.89
N VAL A 35 11.20 -54.13 13.37
CA VAL A 35 11.51 -54.46 14.77
C VAL A 35 10.93 -53.42 15.72
N ILE A 36 11.06 -52.13 15.41
CA ILE A 36 10.49 -51.06 16.24
C ILE A 36 8.96 -51.15 16.29
N LYS A 37 8.29 -51.35 15.15
CA LYS A 37 6.83 -51.50 15.10
C LYS A 37 6.37 -52.70 15.94
N ALA A 38 7.00 -53.86 15.76
CA ALA A 38 6.68 -55.07 16.51
C ALA A 38 6.87 -54.86 18.02
N ALA A 39 7.97 -54.24 18.43
CA ALA A 39 8.24 -53.96 19.83
C ALA A 39 7.26 -52.95 20.44
N ILE A 40 6.78 -51.95 19.69
CA ILE A 40 5.79 -50.98 20.19
C ILE A 40 4.42 -51.62 20.43
N VAL A 41 4.02 -52.57 19.58
CA VAL A 41 2.69 -53.22 19.62
C VAL A 41 2.67 -54.43 20.58
N HIS A 42 3.83 -54.95 20.98
CA HIS A 42 3.92 -56.10 21.87
C HIS A 42 3.26 -55.83 23.24
N PRO A 43 2.35 -56.71 23.74
CA PRO A 43 1.60 -56.49 24.98
C PRO A 43 2.49 -56.27 26.21
N ASP A 44 3.62 -56.97 26.28
CA ASP A 44 4.54 -56.93 27.44
C ASP A 44 5.54 -55.77 27.41
N THR A 45 5.48 -54.86 26.43
CA THR A 45 6.43 -53.75 26.35
C THR A 45 6.17 -52.69 27.42
N PRO A 46 7.12 -52.44 28.36
CA PRO A 46 6.90 -51.45 29.42
C PRO A 46 6.69 -50.02 28.88
N ASN A 47 5.87 -49.23 29.56
CA ASN A 47 5.55 -47.84 29.15
C ASN A 47 6.80 -46.96 28.91
N TYR A 48 7.83 -47.08 29.76
CA TYR A 48 9.08 -46.32 29.58
C TYR A 48 9.84 -46.72 28.30
N LEU A 49 9.78 -48.00 27.94
CA LEU A 49 10.43 -48.54 26.74
C LEU A 49 9.62 -48.17 25.49
N SER A 50 8.29 -48.24 25.56
CA SER A 50 7.39 -47.78 24.50
C SER A 50 7.68 -46.32 24.10
N ARG A 51 7.89 -45.43 25.09
CA ARG A 51 8.29 -44.03 24.82
C ARG A 51 9.62 -43.94 24.07
N LYS A 52 10.66 -44.65 24.52
CA LYS A 52 11.97 -44.69 23.84
C LYS A 52 11.89 -45.29 22.44
N LEU A 53 11.03 -46.29 22.23
CA LEU A 53 10.82 -46.91 20.91
C LEU A 53 10.12 -45.94 19.95
N ARG A 54 9.18 -45.11 20.44
CA ARG A 54 8.57 -44.03 19.64
C ARG A 54 9.61 -42.98 19.24
N ASP A 55 10.50 -42.60 20.15
CA ASP A 55 11.62 -41.69 19.86
C ASP A 55 12.57 -42.31 18.82
N LEU A 56 12.87 -43.61 18.95
CA LEU A 56 13.69 -44.33 17.99
C LEU A 56 13.03 -44.42 16.61
N ARG A 57 11.71 -44.63 16.55
CA ARG A 57 10.94 -44.59 15.31
C ARG A 57 11.06 -43.24 14.62
N MET A 58 10.97 -42.14 15.39
CA MET A 58 11.10 -40.77 14.84
C MET A 58 12.51 -40.55 14.29
N SER A 59 13.53 -40.94 15.05
CA SER A 59 14.92 -40.87 14.61
C SER A 59 15.16 -41.70 13.34
N LEU A 60 14.60 -42.92 13.26
CA LEU A 60 14.71 -43.77 12.08
C LEU A 60 14.08 -43.10 10.85
N THR A 61 12.88 -42.54 11.00
CA THR A 61 12.16 -41.82 9.93
C THR A 61 12.99 -40.64 9.40
N ASP A 62 13.62 -39.87 10.30
CA ASP A 62 14.54 -38.79 9.91
C ASP A 62 15.77 -39.31 9.15
N ARG A 63 16.33 -40.46 9.51
CA ARG A 63 17.44 -41.10 8.76
C ARG A 63 17.02 -41.60 7.39
N MET A 64 15.79 -42.06 7.25
CA MET A 64 15.26 -42.43 5.93
C MET A 64 15.10 -41.20 5.03
N ALA A 65 14.69 -40.05 5.58
CA ALA A 65 14.66 -38.80 4.83
C ALA A 65 16.06 -38.36 4.36
N GLU A 66 17.07 -38.50 5.22
CA GLU A 66 18.48 -38.26 4.86
C GLU A 66 18.97 -39.22 3.77
N PHE A 67 18.58 -40.50 3.86
CA PHE A 67 18.94 -41.49 2.85
C PHE A 67 18.35 -41.15 1.47
N LEU A 68 17.05 -40.81 1.42
CA LEU A 68 16.41 -40.36 0.17
C LEU A 68 17.13 -39.13 -0.39
N SER A 69 17.51 -38.19 0.47
CA SER A 69 18.23 -36.98 0.04
C SER A 69 19.65 -37.26 -0.46
N ALA A 70 20.32 -38.27 0.08
CA ALA A 70 21.67 -38.65 -0.32
C ALA A 70 21.71 -39.37 -1.68
N TYR A 71 20.61 -40.02 -2.07
CA TYR A 71 20.54 -40.87 -3.27
C TYR A 71 19.30 -40.58 -4.13
N PRO A 72 19.20 -39.38 -4.74
CA PRO A 72 18.00 -38.97 -5.49
C PRO A 72 17.72 -39.80 -6.74
N GLN A 73 18.73 -40.45 -7.32
CA GLN A 73 18.60 -41.22 -8.57
C GLN A 73 18.44 -42.74 -8.31
N ARG A 74 18.31 -43.17 -7.05
CA ARG A 74 18.23 -44.60 -6.73
C ARG A 74 16.81 -45.12 -7.01
N PRO A 75 16.63 -46.18 -7.82
CA PRO A 75 15.34 -46.81 -7.98
C PRO A 75 14.92 -47.57 -6.71
N PHE A 76 13.62 -47.65 -6.45
CA PHE A 76 13.05 -48.40 -5.32
C PHE A 76 12.20 -49.55 -5.83
N SER A 77 12.38 -50.72 -5.22
CA SER A 77 11.52 -51.88 -5.50
C SER A 77 10.13 -51.73 -4.86
N ALA A 78 9.13 -52.44 -5.39
CA ALA A 78 7.78 -52.47 -4.81
C ALA A 78 7.77 -52.93 -3.34
N ILE A 79 8.61 -53.91 -3.00
CA ILE A 79 8.76 -54.43 -1.63
C ILE A 79 9.31 -53.34 -0.69
N GLU A 80 10.32 -52.60 -1.14
CA GLU A 80 10.91 -51.51 -0.36
C GLU A 80 9.89 -50.40 -0.07
N LEU A 81 9.18 -49.93 -1.10
CA LEU A 81 8.18 -48.88 -0.95
C LEU A 81 6.98 -49.34 -0.09
N LYS A 82 6.50 -50.57 -0.29
CA LYS A 82 5.47 -51.17 0.57
C LYS A 82 5.93 -51.23 2.04
N GLY A 83 7.19 -51.60 2.28
CA GLY A 83 7.78 -51.59 3.61
C GLY A 83 7.86 -50.20 4.25
N VAL A 84 8.19 -49.16 3.46
CA VAL A 84 8.14 -47.76 3.95
C VAL A 84 6.71 -47.42 4.39
N MET A 85 5.70 -47.73 3.58
CA MET A 85 4.32 -47.44 3.94
C MET A 85 3.89 -48.17 5.22
N GLU A 86 4.01 -49.50 5.26
CA GLU A 86 3.47 -50.32 6.35
C GLU A 86 4.21 -50.18 7.68
N TYR A 87 5.52 -49.95 7.65
CA TYR A 87 6.37 -49.99 8.85
C TYR A 87 6.90 -48.63 9.28
N VAL A 88 6.92 -47.64 8.37
CA VAL A 88 7.44 -46.30 8.68
C VAL A 88 6.31 -45.29 8.73
N VAL A 89 5.45 -45.21 7.71
CA VAL A 89 4.45 -44.13 7.60
C VAL A 89 3.16 -44.45 8.34
N LEU A 90 2.46 -45.53 7.97
CA LEU A 90 1.15 -45.92 8.52
C LEU A 90 1.13 -46.04 10.06
N PRO A 91 2.19 -46.53 10.74
CA PRO A 91 2.20 -46.62 12.20
C PRO A 91 2.14 -45.28 12.95
N TYR A 92 2.22 -44.16 12.25
CA TYR A 92 2.10 -42.81 12.81
C TYR A 92 0.75 -42.15 12.60
N LEU A 93 -0.12 -42.71 11.76
CA LEU A 93 -1.36 -42.07 11.41
C LEU A 93 -2.29 -42.02 12.62
N SER A 94 -2.88 -40.85 12.82
CA SER A 94 -3.88 -40.59 13.84
C SER A 94 -4.93 -39.66 13.26
N PHE A 95 -6.18 -39.81 13.71
CA PHE A 95 -7.26 -38.90 13.35
C PHE A 95 -7.18 -37.66 14.23
N SER A 96 -7.13 -36.49 13.60
CA SER A 96 -7.30 -35.19 14.24
C SER A 96 -8.47 -34.46 13.59
N LYS A 97 -8.99 -33.43 14.25
CA LYS A 97 -10.03 -32.59 13.63
C LYS A 97 -9.42 -31.40 12.90
N SER A 98 -9.97 -31.07 11.74
CA SER A 98 -9.70 -29.80 11.07
C SER A 98 -10.29 -28.63 11.84
N VAL A 99 -9.98 -27.40 11.42
CA VAL A 99 -10.68 -26.18 11.89
C VAL A 99 -12.20 -26.23 11.58
N ARG A 100 -12.65 -27.12 10.69
CA ARG A 100 -14.06 -27.31 10.30
C ARG A 100 -14.72 -28.52 10.96
N ASP A 101 -14.11 -29.07 12.00
CA ASP A 101 -14.57 -30.28 12.71
C ASP A 101 -14.63 -31.58 11.89
N GLU A 102 -14.13 -31.56 10.65
CA GLU A 102 -13.99 -32.75 9.80
C GLU A 102 -12.79 -33.61 10.25
N PRO A 103 -12.90 -34.96 10.20
CA PRO A 103 -11.79 -35.84 10.52
C PRO A 103 -10.69 -35.71 9.45
N LEU A 104 -9.47 -35.42 9.88
CA LEU A 104 -8.27 -35.36 9.06
C LEU A 104 -7.28 -36.44 9.48
N VAL A 105 -6.61 -37.02 8.49
CA VAL A 105 -5.42 -37.85 8.73
C VAL A 105 -4.22 -36.92 8.93
N VAL A 106 -3.64 -36.93 10.15
CA VAL A 106 -2.49 -36.07 10.48
C VAL A 106 -1.27 -36.92 10.80
N ALA A 107 -0.22 -36.71 10.01
CA ALA A 107 1.08 -37.32 10.22
C ALA A 107 1.98 -36.43 11.11
N PRO A 108 2.86 -37.01 11.94
CA PRO A 108 3.78 -36.26 12.77
C PRO A 108 4.92 -35.66 11.94
N LEU A 109 5.64 -34.74 12.57
CA LEU A 109 6.70 -33.95 11.92
C LEU A 109 7.78 -34.81 11.23
N SER A 110 8.15 -35.97 11.77
CA SER A 110 9.16 -36.85 11.15
C SER A 110 8.69 -37.41 9.80
N VAL A 111 7.41 -37.76 9.67
CA VAL A 111 6.82 -38.21 8.40
C VAL A 111 6.72 -37.05 7.41
N ILE A 112 6.34 -35.85 7.89
CA ILE A 112 6.30 -34.65 7.05
C ILE A 112 7.71 -34.30 6.53
N LYS A 113 8.75 -34.45 7.35
CA LYS A 113 10.16 -34.28 6.91
C LYS A 113 10.57 -35.31 5.86
N LEU A 114 10.15 -36.56 6.01
CA LEU A 114 10.38 -37.62 5.02
C LEU A 114 9.73 -37.28 3.67
N LEU A 115 8.46 -36.88 3.68
CA LEU A 115 7.74 -36.49 2.46
C LEU A 115 8.27 -35.18 1.86
N ALA A 116 8.70 -34.24 2.68
CA ALA A 116 9.36 -33.02 2.21
C ALA A 116 10.72 -33.30 1.56
N ALA A 117 11.47 -34.32 2.03
CA ALA A 117 12.70 -34.77 1.38
C ALA A 117 12.42 -35.38 0.00
N VAL A 118 11.30 -36.10 -0.16
CA VAL A 118 10.81 -36.56 -1.47
C VAL A 118 10.53 -35.38 -2.41
N CYS A 119 9.89 -34.32 -1.91
CA CYS A 119 9.56 -33.14 -2.72
C CYS A 119 10.80 -32.37 -3.25
N ALA A 120 11.98 -32.59 -2.67
CA ALA A 120 13.22 -31.94 -3.11
C ALA A 120 13.82 -32.55 -4.38
N TYR A 121 13.36 -33.72 -4.83
CA TYR A 121 13.94 -34.46 -5.96
C TYR A 121 12.85 -35.00 -6.89
N PRO A 122 12.75 -34.51 -8.15
CA PRO A 122 11.67 -34.88 -9.08
C PRO A 122 11.55 -36.39 -9.36
N THR A 123 12.67 -37.11 -9.38
CA THR A 123 12.73 -38.58 -9.52
C THR A 123 11.92 -39.33 -8.46
N HIS A 124 11.74 -38.75 -7.28
CA HIS A 124 11.00 -39.37 -6.18
C HIS A 124 9.52 -38.96 -6.14
N TYR A 125 9.04 -38.08 -7.02
CA TYR A 125 7.67 -37.56 -6.93
C TYR A 125 6.60 -38.64 -7.01
N HIS A 126 6.84 -39.78 -7.68
CA HIS A 126 5.90 -40.91 -7.67
C HIS A 126 5.60 -41.44 -6.25
N ILE A 127 6.54 -41.34 -5.31
CA ILE A 127 6.32 -41.79 -3.92
C ILE A 127 5.16 -41.01 -3.30
N LEU A 128 5.01 -39.72 -3.63
CA LEU A 128 3.90 -38.89 -3.13
C LEU A 128 2.54 -39.36 -3.65
N ALA A 129 2.49 -39.97 -4.82
CA ALA A 129 1.27 -40.51 -5.43
C ALA A 129 0.93 -41.91 -4.91
N LEU A 130 1.78 -42.59 -4.13
CA LEU A 130 1.47 -43.94 -3.63
C LEU A 130 0.18 -43.92 -2.80
N ARG A 131 -0.72 -44.86 -3.10
CA ARG A 131 -1.96 -45.03 -2.32
C ARG A 131 -1.70 -45.80 -1.03
N PHE A 132 -2.44 -45.42 -0.01
CA PHE A 132 -2.51 -46.14 1.25
C PHE A 132 -3.96 -46.28 1.71
N GLU A 133 -4.21 -47.34 2.49
CA GLU A 133 -5.46 -47.57 3.17
C GLU A 133 -5.22 -47.61 4.68
N TRP A 134 -6.02 -46.85 5.43
CA TRP A 134 -5.93 -46.80 6.88
C TRP A 134 -7.28 -46.46 7.49
N ASN A 135 -7.84 -47.35 8.31
CA ASN A 135 -9.13 -47.16 8.99
C ASN A 135 -10.24 -46.64 8.04
N ASP A 136 -10.48 -47.38 6.94
CA ASP A 136 -11.44 -47.06 5.88
C ASP A 136 -11.19 -45.75 5.11
N HIS A 137 -10.11 -45.03 5.42
CA HIS A 137 -9.62 -43.91 4.61
C HIS A 137 -8.67 -44.40 3.54
N ARG A 138 -8.93 -44.01 2.29
CA ARG A 138 -8.06 -44.29 1.14
C ARG A 138 -7.51 -42.98 0.61
N GLY A 139 -6.21 -42.79 0.77
CA GLY A 139 -5.51 -41.55 0.44
C GLY A 139 -4.20 -41.79 -0.31
N SER A 140 -3.54 -40.72 -0.71
CA SER A 140 -2.18 -40.75 -1.25
C SER A 140 -1.19 -40.11 -0.29
N LEU A 141 0.10 -40.49 -0.37
CA LEU A 141 1.08 -40.01 0.60
C LEU A 141 1.24 -38.48 0.64
N ILE A 142 0.95 -37.76 -0.45
CA ILE A 142 0.96 -36.29 -0.45
C ILE A 142 -0.10 -35.69 0.48
N GLU A 143 -1.25 -36.36 0.64
CA GLU A 143 -2.32 -35.95 1.53
C GLU A 143 -1.80 -35.80 2.97
N LEU A 144 -0.95 -36.74 3.41
CA LEU A 144 -0.34 -36.72 4.74
C LEU A 144 0.57 -35.51 4.98
N MET A 145 1.15 -34.95 3.92
CA MET A 145 1.98 -33.75 3.98
C MET A 145 1.12 -32.47 3.98
N ILE A 146 -0.03 -32.47 3.28
CA ILE A 146 -0.85 -31.29 3.03
C ILE A 146 -1.96 -31.12 4.09
N SER A 147 -2.62 -32.19 4.50
CA SER A 147 -3.72 -32.18 5.50
C SER A 147 -3.40 -31.44 6.81
N PRO A 148 -2.17 -31.49 7.35
CA PRO A 148 -1.80 -30.71 8.53
C PRO A 148 -1.97 -29.18 8.35
N LEU A 149 -2.05 -28.65 7.13
CA LEU A 149 -2.27 -27.23 6.88
C LEU A 149 -3.60 -26.71 7.43
N LEU A 150 -4.62 -27.57 7.55
CA LEU A 150 -5.93 -27.24 8.15
C LEU A 150 -6.09 -27.73 9.58
N TRP A 151 -5.04 -28.27 10.19
CA TRP A 151 -5.06 -28.76 11.55
C TRP A 151 -4.78 -27.62 12.55
N ALA A 152 -5.63 -27.49 13.58
CA ALA A 152 -5.47 -26.45 14.60
C ALA A 152 -4.14 -26.53 15.38
N GLY A 153 -3.50 -27.71 15.42
CA GLY A 153 -2.19 -27.92 16.04
C GLY A 153 -0.97 -27.61 15.15
N LEU A 154 -1.16 -27.03 13.95
CA LEU A 154 -0.09 -26.74 13.02
C LEU A 154 0.97 -25.81 13.64
N THR A 155 2.17 -26.35 13.84
CA THR A 155 3.30 -25.56 14.35
C THR A 155 3.95 -24.71 13.25
N PRO A 156 4.55 -23.54 13.57
CA PRO A 156 5.25 -22.72 12.58
C PRO A 156 6.38 -23.46 11.83
N HIS A 157 7.10 -24.35 12.54
CA HIS A 157 8.16 -25.16 11.94
C HIS A 157 7.61 -26.16 10.92
N MET A 158 6.51 -26.86 11.25
CA MET A 158 5.84 -27.79 10.35
C MET A 158 5.29 -27.06 9.12
N SER A 159 4.62 -25.92 9.31
CA SER A 159 4.11 -25.08 8.22
C SER A 159 5.22 -24.66 7.25
N ASN A 160 6.38 -24.23 7.76
CA ASN A 160 7.51 -23.82 6.91
C ASN A 160 8.08 -24.99 6.09
N ILE A 161 8.12 -26.20 6.65
CA ILE A 161 8.56 -27.40 5.91
C ILE A 161 7.58 -27.70 4.77
N ILE A 162 6.28 -27.71 5.06
CA ILE A 162 5.24 -27.98 4.05
C ILE A 162 5.28 -26.92 2.95
N ARG A 163 5.39 -25.63 3.29
CA ARG A 163 5.50 -24.55 2.29
C ARG A 163 6.68 -24.74 1.34
N ARG A 164 7.86 -25.09 1.88
CA ARG A 164 9.04 -25.34 1.06
C ARG A 164 8.87 -26.58 0.17
N ALA A 165 8.25 -27.63 0.71
CA ALA A 165 7.97 -28.84 -0.06
C ALA A 165 7.02 -28.53 -1.24
N VAL A 166 5.91 -27.84 -0.99
CA VAL A 166 4.98 -27.40 -2.05
C VAL A 166 5.68 -26.49 -3.07
N LEU A 167 6.51 -25.55 -2.63
CA LEU A 167 7.27 -24.70 -3.56
C LEU A 167 8.22 -25.51 -4.45
N ASN A 168 8.89 -26.54 -3.93
CA ASN A 168 9.73 -27.41 -4.75
C ASN A 168 8.91 -28.12 -5.83
N LEU A 169 7.75 -28.69 -5.46
CA LEU A 169 6.83 -29.34 -6.41
C LEU A 169 6.39 -28.39 -7.54
N LEU A 170 6.17 -27.11 -7.21
CA LEU A 170 5.78 -26.08 -8.17
C LEU A 170 6.93 -25.49 -9.00
N THR A 171 8.19 -25.80 -8.70
CA THR A 171 9.36 -25.12 -9.30
C THR A 171 10.28 -26.04 -10.06
N LEU A 172 10.54 -27.25 -9.54
CA LEU A 172 11.55 -28.14 -10.12
C LEU A 172 11.05 -28.76 -11.42
N ALA A 173 11.93 -28.88 -12.42
CA ALA A 173 11.61 -29.52 -13.69
C ALA A 173 11.43 -31.04 -13.51
N ASP A 174 10.65 -31.68 -14.38
CA ASP A 174 10.49 -33.13 -14.35
C ASP A 174 11.81 -33.85 -14.70
N GLU A 175 12.06 -34.95 -14.00
CA GLU A 175 13.14 -35.90 -14.31
C GLU A 175 12.51 -37.29 -14.60
N PRO A 176 13.22 -38.22 -15.26
CA PRO A 176 12.71 -39.56 -15.51
C PRO A 176 12.33 -40.28 -14.21
N ILE A 177 11.07 -40.69 -14.10
CA ILE A 177 10.53 -41.37 -12.92
C ILE A 177 10.39 -42.86 -13.18
N VAL A 178 10.90 -43.69 -12.27
CA VAL A 178 10.75 -45.15 -12.32
C VAL A 178 9.64 -45.58 -11.37
N PHE A 179 8.51 -45.99 -11.93
CA PHE A 179 7.37 -46.51 -11.17
C PHE A 179 7.60 -47.98 -10.78
N ALA A 180 7.35 -48.31 -9.52
CA ALA A 180 7.31 -49.70 -9.07
C ALA A 180 5.91 -50.28 -9.35
N ASP A 181 5.78 -51.61 -9.33
CA ASP A 181 4.49 -52.28 -9.45
C ASP A 181 3.67 -52.14 -8.14
N LEU A 182 3.05 -50.98 -7.97
CA LEU A 182 2.23 -50.55 -6.82
C LEU A 182 1.08 -49.67 -7.30
N GLU A 183 0.10 -49.46 -6.43
CA GLU A 183 -1.02 -48.58 -6.73
C GLU A 183 -0.67 -47.10 -6.46
N TYR A 184 -0.91 -46.27 -7.48
CA TYR A 184 -0.71 -44.81 -7.43
C TYR A 184 -2.03 -44.07 -7.63
N GLU A 185 -2.12 -42.86 -7.08
CA GLU A 185 -3.13 -41.88 -7.44
C GLU A 185 -3.00 -41.52 -8.93
N ASP A 186 -4.13 -41.44 -9.61
CA ASP A 186 -4.16 -41.01 -11.01
C ASP A 186 -3.97 -39.49 -11.06
N VAL A 187 -2.80 -39.07 -11.53
CA VAL A 187 -2.41 -37.65 -11.58
C VAL A 187 -2.58 -37.16 -13.01
N PRO A 188 -3.47 -36.17 -13.26
CA PRO A 188 -3.70 -35.65 -14.60
C PRO A 188 -2.42 -35.13 -15.26
N LYS A 189 -2.15 -35.59 -16.48
CA LYS A 189 -1.02 -35.10 -17.28
C LYS A 189 -1.48 -33.98 -18.21
N GLU A 190 -1.21 -32.74 -17.83
CA GLU A 190 -1.50 -31.57 -18.65
C GLU A 190 -0.24 -31.05 -19.38
N LYS A 191 -0.40 -30.64 -20.64
CA LYS A 191 0.69 -30.16 -21.48
C LYS A 191 1.28 -28.86 -20.90
N GLY A 192 2.59 -28.84 -20.67
CA GLY A 192 3.30 -27.66 -20.16
C GLY A 192 3.33 -27.53 -18.63
N ARG A 193 2.81 -28.52 -17.88
CA ARG A 193 2.93 -28.59 -16.42
C ARG A 193 3.86 -29.74 -16.03
N ASN A 194 4.67 -29.51 -15.01
CA ASN A 194 5.47 -30.58 -14.41
C ASN A 194 4.56 -31.51 -13.56
N TYR A 195 5.04 -32.73 -13.29
CA TYR A 195 4.32 -33.73 -12.50
C TYR A 195 4.07 -33.24 -11.06
N GLY A 196 5.04 -32.52 -10.47
CA GLY A 196 4.92 -31.94 -9.13
C GLY A 196 3.77 -30.95 -8.97
N THR A 197 3.54 -30.09 -9.96
CA THR A 197 2.42 -29.15 -9.98
C THR A 197 1.10 -29.91 -10.08
N SER A 198 1.04 -30.95 -10.91
CA SER A 198 -0.16 -31.77 -11.07
C SER A 198 -0.55 -32.46 -9.75
N LEU A 199 0.44 -32.95 -8.99
CA LEU A 199 0.24 -33.48 -7.63
C LEU A 199 -0.33 -32.43 -6.66
N VAL A 200 0.21 -31.20 -6.69
CA VAL A 200 -0.28 -30.11 -5.84
C VAL A 200 -1.72 -29.73 -6.19
N LEU A 201 -2.06 -29.72 -7.48
CA LEU A 201 -3.39 -29.35 -7.95
C LEU A 201 -4.48 -30.37 -7.56
N SER A 202 -4.16 -31.66 -7.47
CA SER A 202 -5.09 -32.67 -6.93
C SER A 202 -5.52 -32.35 -5.48
N HIS A 203 -4.70 -31.60 -4.74
CA HIS A 203 -4.93 -31.24 -3.33
C HIS A 203 -5.13 -29.72 -3.14
N ILE A 204 -5.51 -29.00 -4.20
CA ILE A 204 -5.55 -27.52 -4.23
C ILE A 204 -6.49 -26.91 -3.18
N LYS A 205 -7.63 -27.57 -2.88
CA LYS A 205 -8.65 -27.06 -1.96
C LYS A 205 -8.07 -26.80 -0.56
N VAL A 206 -7.29 -27.75 -0.04
CA VAL A 206 -6.67 -27.66 1.29
C VAL A 206 -5.65 -26.53 1.34
N ILE A 207 -4.84 -26.40 0.29
CA ILE A 207 -3.77 -25.39 0.22
C ILE A 207 -4.35 -23.99 0.08
N ILE A 208 -5.30 -23.77 -0.84
CA ILE A 208 -5.92 -22.46 -1.03
C ILE A 208 -6.69 -22.04 0.22
N GLN A 209 -7.39 -22.96 0.88
CA GLN A 209 -8.06 -22.66 2.14
C GLN A 209 -7.07 -22.19 3.23
N PHE A 210 -5.96 -22.90 3.40
CA PHE A 210 -4.90 -22.49 4.32
C PHE A 210 -4.33 -21.10 3.98
N LEU A 211 -4.12 -20.81 2.69
CA LEU A 211 -3.61 -19.51 2.26
C LEU A 211 -4.63 -18.40 2.48
N ALA A 212 -5.93 -18.67 2.29
CA ALA A 212 -7.01 -17.73 2.58
C ALA A 212 -7.09 -17.38 4.07
N ASP A 213 -7.03 -18.39 4.95
CA ASP A 213 -7.03 -18.20 6.40
C ASP A 213 -5.77 -17.43 6.86
N ALA A 214 -4.64 -17.68 6.20
CA ALA A 214 -3.41 -16.93 6.44
C ALA A 214 -3.49 -15.46 5.99
N VAL A 215 -4.21 -15.16 4.91
CA VAL A 215 -4.48 -13.79 4.45
C VAL A 215 -5.39 -13.07 5.43
N GLU A 216 -6.43 -13.72 5.94
CA GLU A 216 -7.37 -13.16 6.92
C GLU A 216 -6.72 -12.82 8.26
N THR A 217 -5.81 -13.67 8.73
CA THR A 217 -5.08 -13.46 10.00
C THR A 217 -3.93 -12.44 9.90
N SER A 218 -3.53 -12.03 8.69
CA SER A 218 -2.36 -11.17 8.47
C SER A 218 -2.61 -9.69 8.77
N MET A 219 -2.52 -9.26 10.03
CA MET A 219 -2.85 -7.86 10.42
C MET A 219 -1.89 -6.76 9.94
N LYS A 220 -0.61 -7.07 9.67
CA LYS A 220 0.42 -6.03 9.37
C LYS A 220 1.30 -6.35 8.16
N THR A 221 1.69 -7.60 7.99
CA THR A 221 2.61 -8.04 6.94
C THR A 221 2.28 -9.45 6.52
N PHE A 222 2.22 -9.68 5.21
CA PHE A 222 2.06 -11.02 4.66
C PHE A 222 3.36 -11.82 4.74
N ASN A 223 3.25 -13.11 5.04
CA ASN A 223 4.39 -14.03 4.98
C ASN A 223 4.86 -14.20 3.52
N ALA A 224 6.15 -14.01 3.26
CA ALA A 224 6.71 -14.04 1.90
C ALA A 224 6.48 -15.38 1.17
N SER A 225 6.54 -16.51 1.88
CA SER A 225 6.30 -17.83 1.28
C SER A 225 4.81 -18.04 0.98
N ASN A 226 3.90 -17.54 1.82
CA ASN A 226 2.47 -17.57 1.50
C ASN A 226 2.15 -16.72 0.28
N LEU A 227 2.77 -15.53 0.15
CA LEU A 227 2.60 -14.70 -1.05
C LEU A 227 3.09 -15.39 -2.32
N GLU A 228 4.23 -16.07 -2.25
CA GLU A 228 4.77 -16.82 -3.38
C GLU A 228 3.89 -18.01 -3.77
N LEU A 229 3.32 -18.72 -2.78
CA LEU A 229 2.36 -19.79 -3.05
C LEU A 229 1.06 -19.23 -3.65
N LEU A 230 0.57 -18.12 -3.10
CA LEU A 230 -0.63 -17.44 -3.60
C LEU A 230 -0.45 -16.98 -5.05
N SER A 231 0.68 -16.37 -5.40
CA SER A 231 0.91 -15.89 -6.78
C SER A 231 0.95 -17.02 -7.81
N ARG A 232 1.37 -18.23 -7.40
CA ARG A 232 1.43 -19.41 -8.28
C ARG A 232 0.12 -20.20 -8.33
N LEU A 233 -0.61 -20.25 -7.22
CA LEU A 233 -1.76 -21.14 -7.06
C LEU A 233 -3.12 -20.43 -7.22
N SER A 234 -3.18 -19.11 -7.09
CA SER A 234 -4.42 -18.32 -7.15
C SER A 234 -5.23 -18.55 -8.43
N ALA A 235 -4.57 -18.70 -9.59
CA ALA A 235 -5.24 -18.98 -10.86
C ALA A 235 -6.00 -20.32 -10.87
N TYR A 236 -5.65 -21.24 -9.97
CA TYR A 236 -6.29 -22.55 -9.83
C TYR A 236 -7.34 -22.59 -8.71
N THR A 237 -7.74 -21.42 -8.18
CA THR A 237 -8.76 -21.36 -7.13
C THR A 237 -10.10 -21.85 -7.67
N PRO A 238 -10.63 -22.98 -7.16
CA PRO A 238 -11.84 -23.60 -7.71
C PRO A 238 -13.12 -22.94 -7.18
N ASP A 239 -13.03 -22.21 -6.07
CA ASP A 239 -14.17 -21.61 -5.37
C ASP A 239 -14.14 -20.09 -5.52
N GLY A 240 -15.09 -19.55 -6.30
CA GLY A 240 -15.21 -18.12 -6.50
C GLY A 240 -15.52 -17.33 -5.23
N SER A 241 -16.18 -17.95 -4.24
CA SER A 241 -16.49 -17.31 -2.95
C SER A 241 -15.23 -17.14 -2.11
N LEU A 242 -14.35 -18.14 -2.13
CA LEU A 242 -13.03 -18.08 -1.52
C LEU A 242 -12.14 -17.06 -2.23
N ALA A 243 -12.16 -17.06 -3.58
CA ALA A 243 -11.47 -16.04 -4.38
C ALA A 243 -11.91 -14.62 -4.01
N ARG A 244 -13.23 -14.41 -3.86
CA ARG A 244 -13.80 -13.13 -3.41
C ARG A 244 -13.28 -12.76 -2.04
N LYS A 245 -13.42 -13.65 -1.05
CA LYS A 245 -12.97 -13.40 0.33
C LYS A 245 -11.50 -12.98 0.35
N MET A 246 -10.63 -13.73 -0.32
CA MET A 246 -9.19 -13.46 -0.39
C MET A 246 -8.90 -12.11 -1.05
N ALA A 247 -9.46 -11.85 -2.23
CA ALA A 247 -9.24 -10.62 -2.97
C ALA A 247 -9.75 -9.40 -2.16
N SER A 248 -10.95 -9.50 -1.57
CA SER A 248 -11.52 -8.44 -0.72
C SER A 248 -10.67 -8.15 0.51
N THR A 249 -10.12 -9.20 1.16
CA THR A 249 -9.21 -9.04 2.29
C THR A 249 -7.92 -8.36 1.86
N ILE A 250 -7.25 -8.84 0.80
CA ILE A 250 -5.99 -8.24 0.32
C ILE A 250 -6.22 -6.77 -0.06
N LEU A 251 -7.28 -6.49 -0.83
CA LEU A 251 -7.64 -5.14 -1.25
C LEU A 251 -7.90 -4.23 -0.05
N GLY A 252 -8.59 -4.72 0.99
CA GLY A 252 -8.82 -3.99 2.23
C GLY A 252 -7.55 -3.65 3.01
N HIS A 253 -6.49 -4.46 2.89
CA HIS A 253 -5.18 -4.14 3.45
C HIS A 253 -4.49 -3.04 2.64
N LEU A 254 -4.56 -3.13 1.31
CA LEU A 254 -3.97 -2.14 0.40
C LEU A 254 -4.65 -0.77 0.52
N GLU A 255 -5.97 -0.72 0.78
CA GLU A 255 -6.72 0.51 1.00
C GLU A 255 -6.27 1.25 2.27
N LYS A 256 -5.92 0.51 3.32
CA LYS A 256 -5.41 1.08 4.58
C LYS A 256 -3.97 1.56 4.45
N LYS A 257 -3.12 0.78 3.79
CA LYS A 257 -1.70 1.10 3.63
C LYS A 257 -1.09 0.42 2.41
N ILE A 258 -0.53 1.22 1.52
CA ILE A 258 0.24 0.74 0.37
C ILE A 258 1.63 0.26 0.88
N PRO A 259 1.99 -1.02 0.66
CA PRO A 259 3.29 -1.56 1.05
C PRO A 259 4.40 -1.14 0.07
N LYS A 260 5.64 -1.59 0.33
CA LYS A 260 6.76 -1.40 -0.60
C LYS A 260 6.48 -2.07 -1.95
N GLU A 261 7.05 -1.51 -3.01
CA GLU A 261 6.82 -1.86 -4.41
C GLU A 261 6.78 -3.37 -4.70
N GLY A 262 7.82 -4.13 -4.28
CA GLY A 262 7.87 -5.57 -4.54
C GLY A 262 6.75 -6.37 -3.87
N THR A 263 6.31 -5.96 -2.67
CA THR A 263 5.16 -6.58 -1.98
C THR A 263 3.84 -6.14 -2.62
N LEU A 264 3.72 -4.86 -3.00
CA LEU A 264 2.55 -4.33 -3.68
C LEU A 264 2.28 -5.09 -4.98
N LYS A 265 3.31 -5.23 -5.84
CA LYS A 265 3.20 -5.96 -7.11
C LYS A 265 2.67 -7.38 -6.89
N LYS A 266 3.28 -8.14 -5.99
CA LYS A 266 2.85 -9.52 -5.69
C LYS A 266 1.39 -9.60 -5.23
N LEU A 267 0.95 -8.67 -4.38
CA LEU A 267 -0.44 -8.64 -3.90
C LEU A 267 -1.43 -8.30 -5.02
N LEU A 268 -1.09 -7.34 -5.89
CA LEU A 268 -1.91 -6.99 -7.05
C LEU A 268 -1.96 -8.13 -8.07
N ASP A 269 -0.84 -8.80 -8.33
CA ASP A 269 -0.79 -9.99 -9.19
C ASP A 269 -1.67 -11.13 -8.65
N VAL A 270 -1.71 -11.33 -7.32
CA VAL A 270 -2.62 -12.31 -6.70
C VAL A 270 -4.07 -11.92 -6.92
N ILE A 271 -4.43 -10.64 -6.71
CA ILE A 271 -5.80 -10.17 -7.01
C ILE A 271 -6.11 -10.43 -8.49
N ALA A 272 -5.20 -10.09 -9.41
CA ALA A 272 -5.38 -10.26 -10.85
C ALA A 272 -5.73 -11.70 -11.22
N CYS A 273 -4.97 -12.67 -10.70
CA CYS A 273 -5.21 -14.09 -10.94
C CYS A 273 -6.55 -14.61 -10.38
N LEU A 274 -7.12 -13.95 -9.37
CA LEU A 274 -8.40 -14.34 -8.77
C LEU A 274 -9.61 -13.76 -9.51
N MET A 275 -9.44 -12.67 -10.26
CA MET A 275 -10.57 -11.91 -10.83
C MET A 275 -11.39 -12.70 -11.85
N SER A 276 -10.80 -13.61 -12.62
CA SER A 276 -11.54 -14.40 -13.61
C SER A 276 -12.60 -15.30 -12.99
N ASN A 277 -12.39 -15.74 -11.74
CA ASN A 277 -13.24 -16.73 -11.07
C ASN A 277 -14.06 -16.13 -9.92
N VAL A 278 -13.92 -14.83 -9.64
CA VAL A 278 -14.54 -14.19 -8.47
C VAL A 278 -16.05 -14.09 -8.60
N VAL A 279 -16.80 -14.38 -7.53
CA VAL A 279 -18.24 -14.04 -7.45
C VAL A 279 -18.41 -12.60 -6.99
N GLY A 280 -19.36 -11.88 -7.59
CA GLY A 280 -19.60 -10.46 -7.30
C GLY A 280 -18.46 -9.52 -7.76
N PRO A 281 -18.04 -9.56 -9.04
CA PRO A 281 -16.98 -8.71 -9.59
C PRO A 281 -17.22 -7.19 -9.42
N GLU A 282 -18.47 -6.77 -9.23
CA GLU A 282 -18.95 -5.40 -9.01
C GLU A 282 -18.37 -4.78 -7.73
N GLU A 283 -18.04 -5.60 -6.73
CA GLU A 283 -17.28 -5.13 -5.57
C GLU A 283 -15.89 -4.62 -5.95
N PHE A 284 -15.22 -5.28 -6.89
CA PHE A 284 -13.86 -4.96 -7.29
C PHE A 284 -13.83 -3.78 -8.27
N LEU A 285 -14.82 -3.68 -9.16
CA LEU A 285 -15.03 -2.49 -9.99
C LEU A 285 -15.12 -1.22 -9.13
N ARG A 286 -15.88 -1.28 -8.03
CA ARG A 286 -15.99 -0.18 -7.06
C ARG A 286 -14.66 0.22 -6.44
N ARG A 287 -13.81 -0.75 -6.13
CA ARG A 287 -12.67 -0.53 -5.23
C ARG A 287 -11.34 -0.31 -5.96
N ILE A 288 -11.23 -0.73 -7.23
CA ILE A 288 -9.94 -0.73 -7.93
C ILE A 288 -9.54 0.65 -8.49
N GLY A 289 -10.50 1.48 -8.90
CA GLY A 289 -10.23 2.79 -9.52
C GLY A 289 -9.20 3.65 -8.76
N PRO A 290 -9.38 3.91 -7.46
CA PRO A 290 -8.45 4.73 -6.68
C PRO A 290 -7.00 4.24 -6.65
N PHE A 291 -6.74 2.97 -6.94
CA PHE A 291 -5.37 2.44 -6.98
C PHE A 291 -4.59 2.94 -8.20
N PHE A 292 -5.26 3.29 -9.32
CA PHE A 292 -4.59 3.87 -10.49
C PHE A 292 -3.95 5.22 -10.16
N SER A 293 -4.60 6.07 -9.34
CA SER A 293 -4.01 7.38 -8.98
C SER A 293 -3.14 7.37 -7.72
N LYS A 294 -3.18 6.29 -6.92
CA LYS A 294 -2.40 6.16 -5.68
C LYS A 294 -1.05 5.47 -5.89
N THR A 295 -0.84 4.86 -7.05
CA THR A 295 0.38 4.12 -7.37
C THR A 295 1.07 4.81 -8.55
N ASP A 296 2.36 5.11 -8.39
CA ASP A 296 3.11 5.86 -9.42
C ASP A 296 4.07 4.96 -10.22
N ASN A 297 4.19 3.69 -9.83
CA ASN A 297 5.16 2.77 -10.40
C ASN A 297 4.57 1.89 -11.51
N ARG A 298 5.31 1.77 -12.62
CA ARG A 298 4.94 0.97 -13.79
C ARG A 298 4.58 -0.48 -13.44
N ALA A 299 5.36 -1.17 -12.63
CA ALA A 299 5.10 -2.58 -12.32
C ALA A 299 3.79 -2.79 -11.52
N ALA A 300 3.39 -1.80 -10.72
CA ALA A 300 2.10 -1.83 -10.03
C ALA A 300 0.95 -1.60 -11.02
N HIS A 301 1.10 -0.65 -11.95
CA HIS A 301 0.14 -0.40 -13.03
C HIS A 301 -0.05 -1.59 -13.96
N GLU A 302 1.03 -2.26 -14.36
CA GLU A 302 0.94 -3.52 -15.11
C GLU A 302 0.09 -4.56 -14.36
N SER A 303 0.21 -4.62 -13.04
CA SER A 303 -0.60 -5.53 -12.21
C SER A 303 -2.07 -5.06 -12.11
N LEU A 304 -2.32 -3.75 -12.04
CA LEU A 304 -3.69 -3.19 -12.08
C LEU A 304 -4.38 -3.46 -13.42
N VAL A 305 -3.67 -3.31 -14.54
CA VAL A 305 -4.18 -3.68 -15.87
C VAL A 305 -4.53 -5.15 -15.91
N ARG A 306 -3.70 -6.04 -15.35
CA ARG A 306 -4.02 -7.48 -15.25
C ARG A 306 -5.25 -7.76 -14.39
N ILE A 307 -5.53 -6.96 -13.36
CA ILE A 307 -6.79 -7.06 -12.59
C ILE A 307 -7.98 -6.74 -13.51
N VAL A 308 -7.88 -5.67 -14.30
CA VAL A 308 -8.91 -5.30 -15.29
C VAL A 308 -9.09 -6.39 -16.34
N GLU A 309 -8.01 -6.94 -16.89
CA GLU A 309 -8.05 -8.07 -17.83
C GLU A 309 -8.71 -9.32 -17.21
N GLY A 310 -8.41 -9.61 -15.94
CA GLY A 310 -9.05 -10.70 -15.21
C GLY A 310 -10.55 -10.48 -15.02
N LEU A 311 -11.00 -9.25 -14.79
CA LEU A 311 -12.42 -8.90 -14.77
C LEU A 311 -13.07 -9.00 -16.16
N VAL A 312 -12.34 -8.65 -17.23
CA VAL A 312 -12.79 -8.86 -18.62
C VAL A 312 -12.94 -10.35 -18.95
N ALA A 313 -12.09 -11.21 -18.38
CA ALA A 313 -12.15 -12.65 -18.54
C ALA A 313 -13.22 -13.34 -17.68
N ASN A 314 -13.83 -12.64 -16.72
CA ASN A 314 -14.84 -13.20 -15.83
C ASN A 314 -16.19 -13.36 -16.55
N ASP A 315 -16.78 -14.55 -16.50
CA ASP A 315 -18.03 -14.87 -17.22
C ASP A 315 -19.26 -14.14 -16.69
N VAL A 316 -19.24 -13.69 -15.43
CA VAL A 316 -20.35 -12.96 -14.79
C VAL A 316 -20.42 -11.51 -15.27
N VAL A 317 -19.30 -10.93 -15.71
CA VAL A 317 -19.25 -9.53 -16.15
C VAL A 317 -19.95 -9.39 -17.51
N GLY A 318 -20.91 -8.46 -17.60
CA GLY A 318 -21.67 -8.19 -18.83
C GLY A 318 -20.81 -7.67 -19.99
N THR A 319 -21.25 -7.93 -21.22
CA THR A 319 -20.51 -7.60 -22.46
C THR A 319 -20.18 -6.11 -22.59
N ASP A 320 -21.10 -5.22 -22.24
CA ASP A 320 -20.90 -3.77 -22.33
C ASP A 320 -19.81 -3.31 -21.36
N THR A 321 -19.88 -3.78 -20.10
CA THR A 321 -18.84 -3.56 -19.09
C THR A 321 -17.49 -4.08 -19.57
N LYS A 322 -17.44 -5.28 -20.17
CA LYS A 322 -16.20 -5.82 -20.77
C LYS A 322 -15.64 -4.91 -21.86
N GLY A 323 -16.51 -4.32 -22.70
CA GLY A 323 -16.11 -3.35 -23.72
C GLY A 323 -15.45 -2.11 -23.12
N LEU A 324 -16.05 -1.54 -22.08
CA LEU A 324 -15.50 -0.37 -21.38
C LEU A 324 -14.19 -0.69 -20.64
N LEU A 325 -14.09 -1.85 -19.98
CA LEU A 325 -12.85 -2.28 -19.31
C LEU A 325 -11.70 -2.50 -20.31
N LYS A 326 -11.98 -2.94 -21.54
CA LYS A 326 -10.95 -3.01 -22.59
C LYS A 326 -10.38 -1.64 -22.94
N LEU A 327 -11.20 -0.58 -22.92
CA LEU A 327 -10.70 0.79 -23.09
C LEU A 327 -9.74 1.18 -21.97
N VAL A 328 -10.00 0.76 -20.71
CA VAL A 328 -9.06 0.97 -19.60
C VAL A 328 -7.72 0.27 -19.86
N VAL A 329 -7.75 -0.97 -20.36
CA VAL A 329 -6.53 -1.71 -20.76
C VAL A 329 -5.78 -0.98 -21.88
N ASP A 330 -6.49 -0.46 -22.88
CA ASP A 330 -5.91 0.28 -24.00
C ASP A 330 -5.29 1.61 -23.55
N LEU A 331 -5.92 2.34 -22.62
CA LEU A 331 -5.39 3.59 -22.05
C LEU A 331 -4.04 3.41 -21.32
N GLU A 332 -3.79 2.22 -20.78
CA GLU A 332 -2.57 1.88 -20.05
C GLU A 332 -1.58 1.03 -20.87
N SER A 333 -1.81 0.91 -22.19
CA SER A 333 -1.00 0.05 -23.07
C SER A 333 0.42 0.58 -23.32
N TRP A 334 1.38 -0.32 -23.47
CA TRP A 334 2.80 -0.01 -23.73
C TRP A 334 3.28 -0.71 -25.00
N ASP A 335 4.19 -0.06 -25.73
CA ASP A 335 4.77 -0.63 -26.94
C ASP A 335 5.62 -1.85 -26.56
N ARG A 336 5.38 -2.98 -27.23
CA ARG A 336 6.11 -4.23 -27.00
C ARG A 336 7.49 -4.23 -27.67
N SER A 337 7.67 -3.39 -28.69
CA SER A 337 8.91 -3.26 -29.46
C SER A 337 9.88 -2.25 -28.86
N ARG A 338 9.38 -1.33 -28.02
CA ARG A 338 10.16 -0.24 -27.42
C ARG A 338 10.00 -0.22 -25.91
N ILE A 339 11.13 -0.36 -25.21
CA ILE A 339 11.16 -0.36 -23.74
C ILE A 339 10.78 1.04 -23.25
N ASP A 340 9.93 1.10 -22.23
CA ASP A 340 9.49 2.35 -21.59
C ASP A 340 8.80 3.38 -22.52
N GLU A 341 8.25 2.95 -23.66
CA GLU A 341 7.41 3.79 -24.51
C GLU A 341 5.92 3.37 -24.46
N PRO A 342 4.99 4.32 -24.24
CA PRO A 342 3.56 4.06 -24.37
C PRO A 342 3.19 3.59 -25.79
N ASP A 343 2.17 2.74 -25.90
CA ASP A 343 1.56 2.45 -27.20
C ASP A 343 0.64 3.61 -27.57
N HIS A 344 1.20 4.60 -28.28
CA HIS A 344 0.52 5.84 -28.61
C HIS A 344 -0.75 5.62 -29.43
N ASP A 345 -0.71 4.71 -30.40
CA ASP A 345 -1.83 4.45 -31.30
C ASP A 345 -3.01 3.86 -30.55
N ARG A 346 -2.78 2.85 -29.70
CA ARG A 346 -3.85 2.24 -28.89
C ARG A 346 -4.42 3.23 -27.87
N ARG A 347 -3.56 3.99 -27.18
CA ARG A 347 -4.02 4.98 -26.20
C ARG A 347 -4.84 6.09 -26.85
N HIS A 348 -4.40 6.64 -27.99
CA HIS A 348 -5.16 7.67 -28.70
C HIS A 348 -6.48 7.14 -29.27
N ALA A 349 -6.50 5.92 -29.81
CA ALA A 349 -7.74 5.28 -30.25
C ALA A 349 -8.74 5.13 -29.08
N ALA A 350 -8.27 4.71 -27.91
CA ALA A 350 -9.11 4.62 -26.71
C ALA A 350 -9.67 6.00 -26.28
N TYR A 351 -8.85 7.04 -26.27
CA TYR A 351 -9.31 8.40 -25.98
C TYR A 351 -10.34 8.93 -26.98
N ASN A 352 -10.20 8.61 -28.27
CA ASN A 352 -11.18 8.99 -29.28
C ASN A 352 -12.52 8.28 -29.02
N ARG A 353 -12.48 6.97 -28.73
CA ARG A 353 -13.68 6.20 -28.43
C ARG A 353 -14.37 6.69 -27.15
N LEU A 354 -13.62 7.06 -26.12
CA LEU A 354 -14.18 7.64 -24.90
C LEU A 354 -14.82 8.99 -25.13
N ASN A 355 -14.23 9.85 -25.97
CA ASN A 355 -14.87 11.11 -26.36
C ASN A 355 -16.22 10.89 -27.05
N GLU A 356 -16.38 9.86 -27.88
CA GLU A 356 -17.69 9.50 -28.46
C GLU A 356 -18.69 9.13 -27.36
N ILE A 357 -18.26 8.34 -26.37
CA ILE A 357 -19.08 7.93 -25.22
C ILE A 357 -19.48 9.14 -24.36
N TRP A 358 -18.57 10.08 -24.08
CA TRP A 358 -18.87 11.28 -23.30
C TRP A 358 -19.84 12.25 -23.98
N ASN A 359 -20.01 12.12 -25.30
CA ASN A 359 -21.00 12.88 -26.06
C ASN A 359 -22.32 12.13 -26.27
N SER A 360 -22.46 10.91 -25.73
CA SER A 360 -23.70 10.16 -25.73
C SER A 360 -24.56 10.47 -24.49
N ASP A 361 -25.84 10.11 -24.57
CA ASP A 361 -26.79 10.19 -23.45
C ASP A 361 -26.94 8.84 -22.71
N ASP A 362 -26.09 7.85 -23.03
CA ASP A 362 -26.15 6.51 -22.45
C ASP A 362 -25.70 6.53 -20.99
N VAL A 363 -26.47 5.92 -20.10
CA VAL A 363 -26.16 5.88 -18.66
C VAL A 363 -25.08 4.82 -18.38
N MET A 364 -23.88 5.27 -18.03
CA MET A 364 -22.77 4.40 -17.59
C MET A 364 -22.84 4.07 -16.09
N ASN A 365 -22.41 2.87 -15.70
CA ASN A 365 -22.18 2.52 -14.30
C ASN A 365 -21.11 3.45 -13.65
N VAL A 366 -21.45 4.04 -12.51
CA VAL A 366 -20.59 4.99 -11.75
C VAL A 366 -19.25 4.37 -11.31
N ASP A 367 -19.21 3.06 -11.09
CA ASP A 367 -18.00 2.33 -10.73
C ASP A 367 -16.99 2.31 -11.87
N LEU A 368 -17.45 2.28 -13.12
CA LEU A 368 -16.60 2.41 -14.29
C LEU A 368 -16.13 3.85 -14.48
N LEU A 369 -17.00 4.84 -14.26
CA LEU A 369 -16.61 6.24 -14.25
C LEU A 369 -15.48 6.50 -13.25
N ARG A 370 -15.55 5.88 -12.06
CA ARG A 370 -14.49 5.96 -11.04
C ARG A 370 -13.15 5.51 -11.62
N ILE A 371 -13.11 4.36 -12.30
CA ILE A 371 -11.88 3.86 -12.92
C ILE A 371 -11.34 4.87 -13.95
N PHE A 372 -12.18 5.38 -14.86
CA PHE A 372 -11.76 6.35 -15.87
C PHE A 372 -11.22 7.66 -15.27
N VAL A 373 -11.86 8.20 -14.23
CA VAL A 373 -11.37 9.40 -13.51
C VAL A 373 -9.95 9.18 -13.01
N HIS A 374 -9.69 8.03 -12.37
CA HIS A 374 -8.36 7.74 -11.82
C HIS A 374 -7.32 7.40 -12.89
N THR A 375 -7.68 6.68 -13.95
CA THR A 375 -6.78 6.40 -15.09
C THR A 375 -6.41 7.68 -15.84
N HIS A 376 -7.37 8.58 -16.07
CA HIS A 376 -7.11 9.87 -16.70
C HIS A 376 -6.18 10.74 -15.84
N PHE A 377 -6.44 10.80 -14.53
CA PHE A 377 -5.58 11.55 -13.63
C PHE A 377 -4.18 10.95 -13.47
N ASN A 378 -4.06 9.62 -13.45
CA ASN A 378 -2.77 8.95 -13.47
C ASN A 378 -1.96 9.38 -14.70
N THR A 379 -2.56 9.27 -15.89
CA THR A 379 -1.92 9.69 -17.14
C THR A 379 -1.53 11.17 -17.11
N LEU A 380 -2.43 12.05 -16.66
CA LEU A 380 -2.17 13.49 -16.51
C LEU A 380 -0.96 13.76 -15.61
N SER A 381 -0.85 13.03 -14.50
CA SER A 381 0.13 13.27 -13.45
C SER A 381 1.51 12.67 -13.74
N THR A 382 1.56 11.54 -14.45
CA THR A 382 2.79 10.75 -14.60
C THR A 382 3.40 10.83 -16.01
N THR A 383 2.59 10.98 -17.06
CA THR A 383 3.12 10.97 -18.42
C THR A 383 3.96 12.20 -18.69
N LYS A 384 5.05 12.04 -19.44
CA LYS A 384 5.86 13.15 -19.96
C LYS A 384 5.38 13.61 -21.35
N ASP A 385 4.68 12.74 -22.06
CA ASP A 385 4.18 12.99 -23.41
C ASP A 385 3.10 14.09 -23.43
N ILE A 386 3.30 15.12 -24.23
CA ILE A 386 2.40 16.28 -24.29
C ILE A 386 1.05 15.91 -24.92
N SER A 387 1.07 15.06 -25.96
CA SER A 387 -0.14 14.65 -26.71
C SER A 387 -1.07 13.80 -25.86
N LEU A 388 -0.53 12.79 -25.17
CA LEU A 388 -1.29 11.94 -24.25
C LEU A 388 -1.80 12.74 -23.06
N ARG A 389 -0.98 13.65 -22.51
CA ARG A 389 -1.42 14.52 -21.40
C ARG A 389 -2.59 15.40 -21.82
N ALA A 390 -2.52 16.03 -23.00
CA ALA A 390 -3.58 16.86 -23.55
C ALA A 390 -4.86 16.04 -23.81
N SER A 391 -4.73 14.84 -24.38
CA SER A 391 -5.85 13.92 -24.63
C SER A 391 -6.55 13.50 -23.33
N SER A 392 -5.76 13.20 -22.29
CA SER A 392 -6.27 12.84 -20.96
C SER A 392 -7.00 13.99 -20.28
N GLY A 393 -6.41 15.19 -20.28
CA GLY A 393 -7.04 16.38 -19.70
C GLY A 393 -8.35 16.75 -20.41
N SER A 394 -8.37 16.68 -21.74
CA SER A 394 -9.59 16.89 -22.53
C SER A 394 -10.68 15.86 -22.22
N ASN A 395 -10.32 14.57 -22.15
CA ASN A 395 -11.28 13.50 -21.81
C ASN A 395 -11.81 13.64 -20.39
N LEU A 396 -10.98 14.04 -19.43
CA LEU A 396 -11.40 14.26 -18.06
C LEU A 396 -12.41 15.42 -17.95
N ARG A 397 -12.21 16.50 -18.71
CA ARG A 397 -13.19 17.61 -18.82
C ARG A 397 -14.49 17.17 -19.51
N ALA A 398 -14.39 16.39 -20.59
CA ALA A 398 -15.56 15.82 -21.26
C ALA A 398 -16.36 14.88 -20.33
N LEU A 399 -15.68 14.06 -19.53
CA LEU A 399 -16.29 13.20 -18.51
C LEU A 399 -17.05 14.03 -17.46
N ILE A 400 -16.50 15.15 -16.99
CA ILE A 400 -17.21 16.06 -16.06
C ILE A 400 -18.52 16.56 -16.69
N GLN A 401 -18.47 17.00 -17.96
CA GLN A 401 -19.65 17.50 -18.66
C GLN A 401 -20.69 16.40 -18.85
N TYR A 402 -20.26 15.23 -19.33
CA TYR A 402 -21.09 14.03 -19.43
C TYR A 402 -21.77 13.73 -18.08
N PHE A 403 -20.99 13.61 -16.99
CA PHE A 403 -21.50 13.26 -15.67
C PHE A 403 -22.51 14.28 -15.12
N SER A 404 -22.34 15.58 -15.45
CA SER A 404 -23.30 16.62 -15.08
C SER A 404 -24.66 16.48 -15.76
N LYS A 405 -24.70 16.00 -17.00
CA LYS A 405 -25.90 15.88 -17.83
C LYS A 405 -26.69 14.61 -17.56
N ILE A 406 -26.00 13.50 -17.27
CA ILE A 406 -26.64 12.20 -17.08
C ILE A 406 -27.50 12.19 -15.80
N PRO A 407 -28.72 11.64 -15.86
CA PRO A 407 -29.67 11.65 -14.74
C PRO A 407 -29.40 10.55 -13.70
N TYR A 408 -28.23 10.60 -13.06
CA TYR A 408 -27.96 9.82 -11.84
C TYR A 408 -28.78 10.35 -10.66
N ASP A 409 -29.02 9.50 -9.65
CA ASP A 409 -29.63 9.90 -8.39
C ASP A 409 -28.78 10.98 -7.69
N GLU A 410 -29.42 11.97 -7.04
CA GLU A 410 -28.72 13.10 -6.43
C GLU A 410 -27.75 12.67 -5.31
N ALA A 411 -28.10 11.66 -4.52
CA ALA A 411 -27.20 11.16 -3.48
C ALA A 411 -26.00 10.43 -4.10
N GLU A 412 -26.21 9.67 -5.17
CA GLU A 412 -25.14 9.03 -5.94
C GLU A 412 -24.22 10.07 -6.61
N LYS A 413 -24.80 11.11 -7.22
CA LYS A 413 -24.05 12.23 -7.82
C LYS A 413 -23.16 12.91 -6.79
N LEU A 414 -23.74 13.29 -5.65
CA LEU A 414 -23.03 14.00 -4.60
C LEU A 414 -21.91 13.13 -3.99
N SER A 415 -22.17 11.83 -3.82
CA SER A 415 -21.19 10.87 -3.32
C SER A 415 -20.01 10.73 -4.26
N PHE A 416 -20.26 10.48 -5.55
CA PHE A 416 -19.20 10.35 -6.57
C PHE A 416 -18.41 11.64 -6.76
N LEU A 417 -19.11 12.78 -6.86
CA LEU A 417 -18.49 14.09 -7.02
C LEU A 417 -17.48 14.38 -5.90
N ASN A 418 -17.86 14.11 -4.64
CA ASN A 418 -17.00 14.37 -3.49
C ASN A 418 -15.88 13.35 -3.32
N ALA A 419 -16.19 12.05 -3.49
CA ALA A 419 -15.26 10.97 -3.24
C ALA A 419 -14.23 10.78 -4.37
N GLU A 420 -14.61 11.03 -5.61
CA GLU A 420 -13.78 10.73 -6.79
C GLU A 420 -13.28 12.01 -7.45
N LEU A 421 -14.17 12.78 -8.10
CA LEU A 421 -13.79 13.95 -8.89
C LEU A 421 -13.05 14.98 -8.03
N ILE A 422 -13.72 15.55 -7.03
CA ILE A 422 -13.13 16.58 -6.16
C ILE A 422 -11.87 16.08 -5.47
N HIS A 423 -11.84 14.81 -5.02
CA HIS A 423 -10.69 14.24 -4.34
C HIS A 423 -9.44 14.25 -5.23
N VAL A 424 -9.57 13.73 -6.45
CA VAL A 424 -8.49 13.60 -7.42
C VAL A 424 -7.93 14.98 -7.81
N TYR A 425 -8.77 15.99 -8.01
CA TYR A 425 -8.31 17.34 -8.30
C TYR A 425 -7.60 18.00 -7.13
N VAL A 426 -8.08 17.83 -5.89
CA VAL A 426 -7.40 18.38 -4.71
C VAL A 426 -6.00 17.80 -4.55
N ILE A 427 -5.78 16.54 -4.95
CA ILE A 427 -4.45 15.93 -5.04
C ILE A 427 -3.63 16.64 -6.13
N GLY A 428 -4.17 16.76 -7.35
CA GLY A 428 -3.48 17.38 -8.49
C GLY A 428 -3.09 18.84 -8.27
N MET A 429 -3.93 19.62 -7.58
CA MET A 429 -3.66 21.02 -7.22
C MET A 429 -2.45 21.19 -6.29
N ARG A 430 -2.06 20.13 -5.58
CA ARG A 430 -0.87 20.09 -4.71
C ARG A 430 0.36 19.50 -5.42
N SER A 431 0.23 19.10 -6.68
CA SER A 431 1.34 18.55 -7.47
C SER A 431 2.45 19.58 -7.64
N GLN A 432 3.71 19.12 -7.67
CA GLN A 432 4.85 19.97 -8.01
C GLN A 432 4.90 20.28 -9.51
N ASN A 433 4.26 19.46 -10.34
CA ASN A 433 4.17 19.68 -11.78
C ASN A 433 3.13 20.77 -12.09
N GLU A 434 3.58 21.90 -12.62
CA GLU A 434 2.74 23.04 -12.98
C GLU A 434 1.65 22.67 -13.97
N ILE A 435 1.96 21.87 -14.98
CA ILE A 435 1.01 21.46 -16.02
C ILE A 435 -0.17 20.69 -15.40
N VAL A 436 0.10 19.85 -14.39
CA VAL A 436 -0.93 19.11 -13.66
C VAL A 436 -1.83 20.06 -12.88
N ARG A 437 -1.24 21.04 -12.17
CA ARG A 437 -2.00 22.06 -11.44
C ARG A 437 -2.87 22.89 -12.38
N GLU A 438 -2.34 23.32 -13.51
CA GLU A 438 -3.07 24.13 -14.49
C GLU A 438 -4.29 23.39 -15.04
N GLU A 439 -4.15 22.10 -15.40
CA GLU A 439 -5.28 21.30 -15.86
C GLU A 439 -6.32 21.09 -14.74
N CYS A 440 -5.89 20.89 -13.49
CA CYS A 440 -6.80 20.79 -12.35
C CYS A 440 -7.56 22.10 -12.08
N VAL A 441 -6.96 23.27 -12.31
CA VAL A 441 -7.68 24.56 -12.22
C VAL A 441 -8.77 24.64 -13.29
N LYS A 442 -8.49 24.23 -14.53
CA LYS A 442 -9.51 24.18 -15.60
C LYS A 442 -10.66 23.25 -15.25
N CYS A 443 -10.36 22.06 -14.71
CA CYS A 443 -11.38 21.13 -14.24
C CYS A 443 -12.18 21.70 -13.07
N LEU A 444 -11.55 22.39 -12.11
CA LEU A 444 -12.23 23.04 -10.99
C LEU A 444 -13.21 24.12 -11.48
N ALA A 445 -12.79 24.93 -12.44
CA ALA A 445 -13.63 25.95 -13.06
C ALA A 445 -14.86 25.29 -13.70
N LEU A 446 -14.66 24.23 -14.48
CA LEU A 446 -15.73 23.47 -15.11
C LEU A 446 -16.66 22.77 -14.10
N LEU A 447 -16.12 22.22 -13.01
CA LEU A 447 -16.92 21.64 -11.93
C LEU A 447 -17.83 22.68 -11.28
N ALA A 448 -17.33 23.92 -11.08
CA ALA A 448 -18.16 25.00 -10.57
C ALA A 448 -19.32 25.31 -11.52
N ASP A 449 -19.07 25.35 -12.83
CA ASP A 449 -20.11 25.59 -13.84
C ASP A 449 -21.14 24.46 -13.90
N CYS A 450 -20.68 23.21 -13.86
CA CYS A 450 -21.50 22.01 -13.99
C CYS A 450 -22.33 21.69 -12.73
N PHE A 451 -21.87 22.09 -11.54
CA PHE A 451 -22.50 21.75 -10.25
C PHE A 451 -22.72 23.00 -9.38
N PRO A 452 -23.55 23.96 -9.84
CA PRO A 452 -23.69 25.26 -9.20
C PRO A 452 -24.36 25.19 -7.82
N ASP A 453 -25.12 24.14 -7.54
CA ASP A 453 -25.80 23.97 -6.25
C ASP A 453 -24.93 23.28 -5.19
N HIS A 454 -23.76 22.74 -5.57
CA HIS A 454 -22.89 22.03 -4.65
C HIS A 454 -22.38 22.98 -3.53
N PRO A 455 -22.48 22.62 -2.23
CA PRO A 455 -22.23 23.53 -1.11
C PRO A 455 -20.89 24.27 -1.11
N GLN A 456 -19.85 23.63 -1.64
CA GLN A 456 -18.51 24.21 -1.75
C GLN A 456 -18.24 24.87 -3.10
N LEU A 457 -18.75 24.31 -4.20
CA LEU A 457 -18.42 24.80 -5.55
C LEU A 457 -19.19 26.07 -5.87
N LYS A 458 -20.41 26.23 -5.33
CA LYS A 458 -21.20 27.45 -5.44
C LYS A 458 -20.46 28.70 -4.95
N GLN A 459 -19.57 28.55 -3.96
CA GLN A 459 -18.77 29.65 -3.42
C GLN A 459 -17.68 30.12 -4.39
N LEU A 460 -17.35 29.31 -5.39
CA LEU A 460 -16.35 29.61 -6.42
C LEU A 460 -16.96 30.26 -7.67
N LEU A 461 -18.28 30.14 -7.87
CA LEU A 461 -18.99 30.76 -8.99
C LEU A 461 -18.77 32.27 -9.13
N PRO A 462 -18.73 33.08 -8.04
CA PRO A 462 -18.47 34.52 -8.16
C PRO A 462 -17.09 34.86 -8.77
N LEU A 463 -16.19 33.89 -8.84
CA LEU A 463 -14.87 34.05 -9.44
C LEU A 463 -14.87 33.80 -10.97
N ARG A 464 -15.99 33.28 -11.50
CA ARG A 464 -16.19 33.10 -12.95
C ARG A 464 -16.58 34.42 -13.60
N ASN A 465 -16.09 34.63 -14.83
CA ASN A 465 -16.51 35.74 -15.67
C ASN A 465 -16.61 35.32 -17.13
N SER A 466 -17.48 35.99 -17.89
CA SER A 466 -17.57 35.81 -19.35
C SER A 466 -16.40 36.46 -20.08
N ASP A 467 -15.81 37.52 -19.50
CA ASP A 467 -14.57 38.13 -19.96
C ASP A 467 -13.36 37.35 -19.40
N GLU A 468 -12.60 36.73 -20.30
CA GLU A 468 -11.38 35.97 -19.98
C GLU A 468 -10.30 36.80 -19.27
N ASP A 469 -10.27 38.12 -19.44
CA ASP A 469 -9.32 39.00 -18.74
C ASP A 469 -9.74 39.31 -17.29
N VAL A 470 -10.98 38.98 -16.94
CA VAL A 470 -11.53 39.13 -15.60
C VAL A 470 -11.68 37.78 -14.88
N ASP A 471 -11.95 36.70 -15.61
CA ASP A 471 -12.15 35.36 -15.05
C ASP A 471 -10.94 34.88 -14.23
N PHE A 472 -11.17 34.53 -12.96
CA PHE A 472 -10.08 34.15 -12.06
C PHE A 472 -9.32 32.91 -12.54
N PHE A 473 -10.04 31.88 -12.97
CA PHE A 473 -9.48 30.58 -13.31
C PHE A 473 -8.64 30.62 -14.58
N THR A 474 -9.06 31.44 -15.55
CA THR A 474 -8.32 31.69 -16.78
C THR A 474 -7.03 32.47 -16.49
N ASN A 475 -7.10 33.49 -15.63
CA ASN A 475 -5.94 34.33 -15.33
C ASN A 475 -4.92 33.69 -14.40
N ILE A 476 -5.34 32.84 -13.45
CA ILE A 476 -4.44 32.23 -12.45
C ILE A 476 -3.50 31.15 -13.02
N ILE A 477 -3.83 30.59 -14.18
CA ILE A 477 -2.99 29.63 -14.93
C ILE A 477 -2.28 30.26 -16.13
N HIS A 478 -2.51 31.54 -16.40
CA HIS A 478 -1.99 32.17 -17.61
C HIS A 478 -0.45 32.16 -17.66
N ILE A 479 0.15 31.91 -18.83
CA ILE A 479 1.62 31.85 -19.01
C ILE A 479 2.36 33.11 -18.51
N GLN A 480 1.70 34.27 -18.53
CA GLN A 480 2.21 35.53 -18.01
C GLN A 480 1.90 35.71 -16.50
N TYR A 481 2.94 35.79 -15.67
CA TYR A 481 2.81 35.92 -14.21
C TYR A 481 2.04 37.17 -13.74
N HIS A 482 2.11 38.29 -14.47
CA HIS A 482 1.38 39.50 -14.08
C HIS A 482 -0.15 39.33 -14.16
N ARG A 483 -0.65 38.43 -15.04
CA ARG A 483 -2.08 38.08 -15.08
C ARG A 483 -2.49 37.26 -13.86
N ARG A 484 -1.65 36.30 -13.47
CA ARG A 484 -1.81 35.52 -12.24
C ARG A 484 -1.83 36.42 -11.00
N GLN A 485 -0.88 37.36 -10.92
CA GLN A 485 -0.81 38.35 -9.84
C GLN A 485 -2.10 39.16 -9.74
N ARG A 486 -2.56 39.75 -10.85
CA ARG A 486 -3.81 40.53 -10.90
C ARG A 486 -5.05 39.71 -10.52
N ALA A 487 -5.06 38.41 -10.83
CA ALA A 487 -6.18 37.53 -10.44
C ALA A 487 -6.25 37.35 -8.91
N ILE A 488 -5.11 37.09 -8.26
CA ILE A 488 -5.06 36.93 -6.81
C ILE A 488 -5.35 38.27 -6.11
N HIS A 489 -4.77 39.36 -6.61
CA HIS A 489 -5.00 40.69 -6.05
C HIS A 489 -6.49 41.05 -6.02
N ARG A 490 -7.17 40.90 -7.18
CA ARG A 490 -8.62 41.14 -7.30
C ARG A 490 -9.43 40.24 -6.37
N LEU A 491 -9.06 38.97 -6.26
CA LEU A 491 -9.71 38.03 -5.33
C LEU A 491 -9.61 38.53 -3.88
N VAL A 492 -8.40 38.88 -3.42
CA VAL A 492 -8.18 39.36 -2.05
C VAL A 492 -8.91 40.67 -1.77
N GLU A 493 -8.94 41.59 -2.73
CA GLU A 493 -9.69 42.84 -2.63
C GLU A 493 -11.20 42.58 -2.50
N GLN A 494 -11.75 41.70 -3.33
CA GLN A 494 -13.18 41.34 -3.30
C GLN A 494 -13.56 40.63 -2.00
N LEU A 495 -12.70 39.75 -1.50
CA LEU A 495 -12.85 39.05 -0.22
C LEU A 495 -12.81 40.02 0.97
N SER A 496 -11.83 40.94 0.98
CA SER A 496 -11.68 41.95 2.03
C SER A 496 -12.82 42.97 2.05
N ALA A 497 -13.33 43.33 0.86
CA ALA A 497 -14.46 44.24 0.72
C ALA A 497 -15.83 43.56 0.97
N GLY A 498 -15.87 42.24 1.21
CA GLY A 498 -17.11 41.48 1.37
C GLY A 498 -17.96 41.37 0.11
N LYS A 499 -17.41 41.70 -1.07
CA LYS A 499 -18.08 41.54 -2.38
C LYS A 499 -18.23 40.08 -2.75
N VAL A 500 -17.29 39.25 -2.33
CA VAL A 500 -17.28 37.80 -2.50
C VAL A 500 -17.10 37.15 -1.13
N VAL A 501 -17.89 36.12 -0.84
CA VAL A 501 -17.84 35.40 0.44
C VAL A 501 -17.45 33.95 0.19
N ILE A 502 -16.25 33.57 0.65
CA ILE A 502 -15.73 32.21 0.56
C ILE A 502 -15.30 31.78 1.96
N GLY A 503 -15.85 30.66 2.44
CA GLY A 503 -15.50 30.10 3.73
C GLY A 503 -14.07 29.54 3.75
N PHE A 504 -13.47 29.51 4.95
CA PHE A 504 -12.12 28.97 5.16
C PHE A 504 -11.88 27.62 4.49
N ASP A 505 -12.84 26.69 4.62
CA ASP A 505 -12.67 25.33 4.10
C ASP A 505 -12.56 25.29 2.58
N VAL A 506 -13.27 26.17 1.87
CA VAL A 506 -13.21 26.29 0.41
C VAL A 506 -11.90 26.97 -0.01
N LEU A 507 -11.50 28.06 0.67
CA LEU A 507 -10.19 28.71 0.44
C LEU A 507 -9.05 27.71 0.61
N ASN A 508 -9.00 27.02 1.75
CA ASN A 508 -7.94 26.11 2.12
C ASN A 508 -7.91 24.84 1.24
N LYS A 509 -9.06 24.37 0.77
CA LYS A 509 -9.16 23.18 -0.09
C LYS A 509 -8.82 23.47 -1.55
N TYR A 510 -9.27 24.59 -2.10
CA TYR A 510 -9.19 24.84 -3.55
C TYR A 510 -8.24 25.97 -3.96
N LEU A 511 -8.18 27.06 -3.19
CA LEU A 511 -7.48 28.28 -3.62
C LEU A 511 -6.07 28.40 -3.03
N ILE A 512 -5.87 28.06 -1.75
CA ILE A 512 -4.54 28.04 -1.12
C ILE A 512 -3.56 27.08 -1.81
N PRO A 513 -3.95 25.85 -2.23
CA PRO A 513 -3.04 24.97 -2.96
C PRO A 513 -2.50 25.56 -4.27
N ILE A 514 -3.26 26.44 -4.95
CA ILE A 514 -2.83 27.09 -6.19
C ILE A 514 -1.63 28.00 -5.95
N VAL A 515 -1.64 28.72 -4.83
CA VAL A 515 -0.60 29.71 -4.50
C VAL A 515 0.56 29.12 -3.72
N LEU A 516 0.40 27.93 -3.12
CA LEU A 516 1.39 27.27 -2.29
C LEU A 516 2.80 27.16 -2.94
N PRO A 517 2.95 26.82 -4.23
CA PRO A 517 4.27 26.80 -4.88
C PRO A 517 4.98 28.16 -4.91
N TYR A 518 4.22 29.25 -4.92
CA TYR A 518 4.76 30.62 -4.96
C TYR A 518 5.05 31.17 -3.56
N LEU A 519 4.40 30.64 -2.51
CA LEU A 519 4.67 31.01 -1.12
C LEU A 519 6.09 30.66 -0.68
N ALA A 520 6.59 29.51 -1.14
CA ALA A 520 7.91 28.99 -0.81
C ALA A 520 9.02 29.45 -1.77
N ASN A 521 8.73 30.36 -2.72
CA ASN A 521 9.67 30.79 -3.75
C ASN A 521 10.12 32.26 -3.52
N THR A 522 11.42 32.53 -3.65
CA THR A 522 12.04 33.86 -3.51
C THR A 522 12.69 34.38 -4.79
N GLU A 523 12.47 33.75 -5.93
CA GLU A 523 12.93 34.23 -7.23
C GLU A 523 12.31 35.59 -7.55
N SER A 524 13.13 36.52 -8.06
CA SER A 524 12.70 37.90 -8.34
C SER A 524 11.49 37.98 -9.28
N LYS A 525 11.47 37.15 -10.32
CA LYS A 525 10.37 37.07 -11.30
C LYS A 525 9.03 36.61 -10.71
N LEU A 526 9.05 35.94 -9.55
CA LEU A 526 7.86 35.45 -8.84
C LEU A 526 7.54 36.26 -7.59
N SER A 527 8.35 37.26 -7.22
CA SER A 527 8.20 38.01 -5.96
C SER A 527 6.80 38.63 -5.82
N ALA A 528 6.32 39.33 -6.84
CA ALA A 528 5.01 39.98 -6.79
C ALA A 528 3.86 38.97 -6.70
N LEU A 529 3.99 37.82 -7.36
CA LEU A 529 3.02 36.72 -7.26
C LEU A 529 3.05 36.06 -5.88
N SER A 530 4.25 35.95 -5.30
CA SER A 530 4.47 35.46 -3.94
C SER A 530 3.84 36.40 -2.90
N ASP A 531 3.97 37.72 -3.07
CA ASP A 531 3.33 38.72 -2.21
C ASP A 531 1.80 38.60 -2.24
N GLU A 532 1.19 38.49 -3.43
CA GLU A 532 -0.27 38.28 -3.53
C GLU A 532 -0.70 36.93 -2.94
N GLY A 533 0.10 35.88 -3.12
CA GLY A 533 -0.15 34.59 -2.48
C GLY A 533 -0.14 34.68 -0.95
N LEU A 534 0.79 35.45 -0.37
CA LEU A 534 0.85 35.71 1.07
C LEU A 534 -0.37 36.52 1.55
N SER A 535 -0.83 37.49 0.77
CA SER A 535 -2.06 38.25 1.06
C SER A 535 -3.29 37.33 1.11
N LEU A 536 -3.41 36.40 0.16
CA LEU A 536 -4.49 35.42 0.16
C LEU A 536 -4.41 34.48 1.38
N LEU A 537 -3.21 34.01 1.72
CA LEU A 537 -3.00 33.18 2.91
C LEU A 537 -3.34 33.95 4.20
N ASN A 538 -2.91 35.20 4.30
CA ASN A 538 -3.21 36.07 5.44
C ASN A 538 -4.72 36.23 5.62
N TYR A 539 -5.46 36.55 4.55
CA TYR A 539 -6.92 36.63 4.59
C TYR A 539 -7.54 35.31 5.06
N ALA A 540 -7.12 34.18 4.49
CA ALA A 540 -7.64 32.87 4.87
C ALA A 540 -7.38 32.55 6.35
N MET A 541 -6.19 32.86 6.87
CA MET A 541 -5.87 32.69 8.29
C MET A 541 -6.66 33.67 9.19
N GLY A 542 -7.01 34.85 8.68
CA GLY A 542 -7.79 35.87 9.37
C GLY A 542 -9.25 35.47 9.61
N ILE A 543 -9.76 34.45 8.91
CA ILE A 543 -11.09 33.88 9.11
C ILE A 543 -11.05 32.42 9.63
N ALA A 544 -9.87 31.89 9.90
CA ALA A 544 -9.70 30.52 10.36
C ALA A 544 -10.17 30.35 11.82
N SER A 545 -10.61 29.15 12.19
CA SER A 545 -10.74 28.81 13.62
C SER A 545 -9.36 28.54 14.23
N TRP A 546 -9.24 28.70 15.55
CA TRP A 546 -7.98 28.51 16.26
C TRP A 546 -7.27 27.18 15.94
N PRO A 547 -7.93 26.01 15.94
CA PRO A 547 -7.27 24.74 15.60
C PRO A 547 -6.68 24.72 14.18
N LYS A 548 -7.36 25.33 13.20
CA LYS A 548 -6.92 25.40 11.81
C LYS A 548 -5.73 26.35 11.65
N TYR A 549 -5.82 27.53 12.29
CA TYR A 549 -4.75 28.51 12.31
C TYR A 549 -3.48 27.96 12.96
N VAL A 550 -3.59 27.40 14.17
CA VAL A 550 -2.41 26.93 14.92
C VAL A 550 -1.76 25.74 14.24
N ALA A 551 -2.53 24.86 13.58
CA ALA A 551 -1.99 23.77 12.78
C ALA A 551 -1.15 24.28 11.59
N CYS A 552 -1.62 25.33 10.90
CA CYS A 552 -0.86 25.98 9.82
C CYS A 552 0.45 26.57 10.36
N LEU A 553 0.37 27.37 11.43
CA LEU A 553 1.54 28.00 12.05
C LEU A 553 2.56 26.97 12.56
N ASP A 554 2.11 25.92 13.27
CA ASP A 554 2.98 24.85 13.75
C ASP A 554 3.67 24.10 12.60
N SER A 555 2.98 23.89 11.46
CA SER A 555 3.58 23.25 10.28
C SER A 555 4.74 24.07 9.72
N TRP A 556 4.55 25.38 9.55
CA TRP A 556 5.59 26.27 9.02
C TRP A 556 6.74 26.51 9.99
N LEU A 557 6.47 26.60 11.30
CA LEU A 557 7.52 26.66 12.33
C LEU A 557 8.39 25.39 12.32
N LYS A 558 7.78 24.20 12.21
CA LYS A 558 8.52 22.93 12.09
C LYS A 558 9.32 22.83 10.78
N HIS A 559 8.81 23.43 9.70
CA HIS A 559 9.52 23.47 8.42
C HIS A 559 10.80 24.33 8.50
N LEU A 560 10.71 25.47 9.21
CA LEU A 560 11.85 26.35 9.46
C LEU A 560 12.99 25.66 10.21
N ASP A 561 12.69 24.77 11.15
CA ASP A 561 13.69 23.99 11.90
C ASP A 561 14.49 23.01 11.01
N LYS A 562 13.99 22.65 9.83
CA LYS A 562 14.53 21.56 8.99
C LYS A 562 15.25 22.00 7.71
N SER A 563 14.91 23.16 7.15
CA SER A 563 15.37 23.58 5.82
C SER A 563 16.19 24.86 5.91
N GLU A 564 17.50 24.79 5.60
CA GLU A 564 18.36 25.98 5.49
C GLU A 564 18.18 26.72 4.14
N GLU A 565 17.78 26.02 3.07
CA GLU A 565 17.76 26.54 1.68
C GLU A 565 16.62 27.54 1.40
N ASN A 566 15.45 27.38 2.05
CA ASN A 566 14.25 28.23 1.85
C ASN A 566 13.81 29.02 3.10
N GLN A 567 14.75 29.38 3.98
CA GLN A 567 14.42 30.07 5.24
C GLN A 567 13.71 31.41 5.04
N LYS A 568 14.15 32.23 4.07
CA LYS A 568 13.55 33.56 3.80
C LYS A 568 12.08 33.44 3.37
N ALA A 569 11.75 32.49 2.50
CA ALA A 569 10.38 32.25 2.06
C ALA A 569 9.51 31.76 3.24
N THR A 570 10.03 30.79 4.00
CA THR A 570 9.35 30.26 5.20
C THR A 570 9.05 31.34 6.22
N ILE A 571 10.00 32.26 6.45
CA ILE A 571 9.84 33.41 7.33
C ILE A 571 8.70 34.33 6.85
N ARG A 572 8.65 34.67 5.56
CA ARG A 572 7.56 35.49 5.00
C ARG A 572 6.19 34.86 5.21
N VAL A 573 6.09 33.54 5.05
CA VAL A 573 4.85 32.79 5.33
C VAL A 573 4.47 32.87 6.81
N ILE A 574 5.43 32.63 7.72
CA ILE A 574 5.18 32.74 9.17
C ILE A 574 4.70 34.14 9.54
N VAL A 575 5.34 35.18 9.00
CA VAL A 575 4.93 36.59 9.21
C VAL A 575 3.50 36.81 8.76
N ALA A 576 3.14 36.40 7.53
CA ALA A 576 1.79 36.55 7.02
C ALA A 576 0.73 35.82 7.88
N VAL A 577 1.04 34.62 8.38
CA VAL A 577 0.14 33.88 9.28
C VAL A 577 0.02 34.62 10.63
N VAL A 578 1.13 35.05 11.23
CA VAL A 578 1.13 35.74 12.53
C VAL A 578 0.37 37.07 12.48
N GLU A 579 0.48 37.82 11.39
CA GLU A 579 -0.24 39.09 11.23
C GLU A 579 -1.77 38.90 11.18
N ALA A 580 -2.23 37.74 10.71
CA ALA A 580 -3.64 37.35 10.64
C ALA A 580 -4.25 36.93 12.00
N PHE A 581 -3.47 36.94 13.09
CA PHE A 581 -3.96 36.62 14.42
C PHE A 581 -5.08 37.57 14.87
N HIS A 582 -6.22 37.03 15.29
CA HIS A 582 -7.42 37.78 15.68
C HIS A 582 -8.13 37.22 16.91
N TYR A 583 -7.56 36.22 17.58
CA TYR A 583 -8.20 35.53 18.69
C TYR A 583 -8.04 36.29 20.02
N ASP A 584 -9.05 36.17 20.88
CA ASP A 584 -8.97 36.64 22.26
C ASP A 584 -8.16 35.66 23.13
N VAL A 585 -7.35 36.20 24.04
CA VAL A 585 -6.37 35.46 24.83
C VAL A 585 -6.60 35.75 26.30
N ALA A 586 -6.63 34.69 27.11
CA ALA A 586 -6.82 34.79 28.55
C ALA A 586 -5.60 35.43 29.24
N ASP A 587 -5.83 36.10 30.37
CA ASP A 587 -4.75 36.64 31.20
C ASP A 587 -3.92 35.50 31.86
N VAL A 588 -2.68 35.75 32.30
CA VAL A 588 -1.79 34.76 32.92
C VAL A 588 -2.40 34.12 34.17
N GLY A 589 -3.17 34.89 34.95
CA GLY A 589 -3.84 34.40 36.15
C GLY A 589 -5.23 33.79 35.92
N GLU A 590 -5.75 33.84 34.70
CA GLU A 590 -7.11 33.40 34.39
C GLU A 590 -7.13 31.86 34.24
N THR A 591 -7.84 31.16 35.14
CA THR A 591 -8.07 29.71 35.03
C THR A 591 -9.38 29.44 34.29
N VAL A 592 -9.54 28.19 33.82
CA VAL A 592 -10.82 27.76 33.24
C VAL A 592 -11.92 27.97 34.27
N SER A 593 -12.96 28.69 33.89
CA SER A 593 -14.13 28.93 34.73
C SER A 593 -14.92 27.64 34.91
N ASP A 594 -15.68 27.53 36.00
CA ASP A 594 -16.49 26.34 36.31
C ASP A 594 -17.54 26.04 35.21
N ASP A 595 -17.93 27.03 34.43
CA ASP A 595 -18.86 26.93 33.30
C ASP A 595 -18.18 26.74 31.92
N GLY A 596 -16.85 26.72 31.87
CA GLY A 596 -16.05 26.51 30.65
C GLY A 596 -16.06 27.66 29.64
N THR A 597 -16.68 28.81 29.94
CA THR A 597 -16.88 29.90 28.98
C THR A 597 -15.58 30.54 28.48
N ASN A 598 -14.50 30.51 29.27
CA ASN A 598 -13.19 31.04 28.89
C ASN A 598 -12.17 29.96 28.46
N GLU A 599 -12.56 28.69 28.37
CA GLU A 599 -11.66 27.56 28.11
C GLU A 599 -10.83 27.78 26.83
N THR A 600 -11.47 28.23 25.75
CA THR A 600 -10.77 28.48 24.48
C THR A 600 -9.68 29.55 24.60
N ARG A 601 -9.96 30.64 25.34
CA ARG A 601 -9.01 31.74 25.57
C ARG A 601 -7.80 31.26 26.38
N VAL A 602 -8.02 30.38 27.35
CA VAL A 602 -6.99 29.73 28.17
C VAL A 602 -6.13 28.77 27.34
N VAL A 603 -6.75 27.94 26.50
CA VAL A 603 -6.03 27.03 25.59
C VAL A 603 -5.15 27.79 24.61
N ILE A 604 -5.65 28.90 24.05
CA ILE A 604 -4.88 29.78 23.16
C ILE A 604 -3.67 30.35 23.91
N ARG A 605 -3.89 30.93 25.10
CA ARG A 605 -2.81 31.46 25.96
C ARG A 605 -1.72 30.44 26.22
N ASP A 606 -2.09 29.25 26.67
CA ASP A 606 -1.14 28.20 27.07
C ASP A 606 -0.31 27.74 25.87
N LYS A 607 -0.95 27.58 24.71
CA LYS A 607 -0.27 27.21 23.47
C LYS A 607 0.66 28.32 22.97
N LEU A 608 0.25 29.58 23.07
CA LEU A 608 1.10 30.73 22.73
C LEU A 608 2.35 30.77 23.62
N ASN A 609 2.17 30.67 24.93
CA ASN A 609 3.26 30.77 25.90
C ASN A 609 4.20 29.55 25.89
N ARG A 610 3.66 28.34 25.74
CA ARG A 610 4.48 27.12 25.82
C ARG A 610 5.19 26.79 24.52
N ASP A 611 4.55 27.04 23.38
CA ASP A 611 5.02 26.53 22.08
C ASP A 611 5.34 27.65 21.07
N VAL A 612 4.42 28.60 20.84
CA VAL A 612 4.53 29.55 19.70
C VAL A 612 5.56 30.64 19.98
N LEU A 613 5.40 31.41 21.07
CA LEU A 613 6.28 32.53 21.40
C LEU A 613 7.74 32.07 21.63
N PRO A 614 8.01 30.98 22.36
CA PRO A 614 9.38 30.47 22.51
C PRO A 614 10.04 30.11 21.16
N ARG A 615 9.28 29.53 20.22
CA ARG A 615 9.79 29.21 18.88
C ARG A 615 10.05 30.47 18.05
N LEU A 616 9.13 31.44 18.05
CA LEU A 616 9.33 32.71 17.35
C LEU A 616 10.56 33.46 17.89
N ILE A 617 10.75 33.47 19.21
CA ILE A 617 11.94 34.07 19.85
C ILE A 617 13.21 33.30 19.50
N LYS A 618 13.17 31.96 19.46
CA LYS A 618 14.28 31.14 18.97
C LYS A 618 14.64 31.50 17.52
N CYS A 619 13.65 31.77 16.67
CA CYS A 619 13.88 32.19 15.28
C CYS A 619 14.58 33.56 15.19
N ILE A 620 14.20 34.50 16.06
CA ILE A 620 14.83 35.83 16.14
C ILE A 620 16.28 35.72 16.65
N ASN A 621 16.52 34.89 17.67
CA ASN A 621 17.83 34.77 18.32
C ASN A 621 18.83 33.88 17.53
N GLY A 622 18.34 32.97 16.68
CA GLY A 622 19.15 32.00 15.93
C GLY A 622 19.83 30.93 16.80
N LYS A 623 20.77 30.16 16.24
CA LYS A 623 21.58 29.13 16.95
C LYS A 623 22.44 29.67 18.11
N SER A 624 22.40 30.97 18.40
CA SER A 624 23.15 31.62 19.48
C SER A 624 22.71 31.20 20.90
N ALA A 625 21.50 30.67 21.08
CA ALA A 625 21.04 30.17 22.39
C ALA A 625 21.69 28.83 22.80
N GLU A 626 22.05 27.97 21.85
CA GLU A 626 22.81 26.74 22.14
C GLU A 626 24.29 27.04 22.42
N LEU A 627 24.84 28.07 21.79
CA LEU A 627 26.22 28.52 22.00
C LEU A 627 26.41 29.40 23.25
N SER A 628 25.34 30.00 23.80
CA SER A 628 25.42 30.82 25.02
C SER A 628 25.65 29.98 26.28
N VAL A 629 25.25 28.71 26.28
CA VAL A 629 25.57 27.75 27.36
C VAL A 629 27.07 27.43 27.38
N HIS A 630 27.74 27.42 26.22
CA HIS A 630 29.20 27.27 26.13
C HIS A 630 29.98 28.59 26.32
N ARG A 631 29.30 29.75 26.41
CA ARG A 631 29.92 31.07 26.51
C ARG A 631 30.34 31.48 27.93
N LYS A 632 30.33 30.55 28.90
CA LYS A 632 31.03 30.77 30.19
C LYS A 632 32.53 30.50 30.11
N ALA A 633 33.06 30.13 28.95
CA ALA A 633 34.50 30.05 28.72
C ALA A 633 34.89 30.86 27.48
N ARG A 634 35.66 31.94 27.73
CA ARG A 634 36.61 32.63 26.84
C ARG A 634 36.05 33.64 25.83
N THR A 635 36.41 34.90 26.13
CA THR A 635 36.80 36.02 25.26
C THR A 635 35.80 36.57 24.25
N ALA A 636 35.60 37.88 24.37
CA ALA A 636 34.95 38.77 23.43
C ALA A 636 35.61 38.67 22.04
N ALA A 637 35.08 37.80 21.19
CA ALA A 637 35.23 37.88 19.76
C ALA A 637 33.83 37.92 19.17
N THR A 638 33.42 39.13 18.80
CA THR A 638 32.19 39.49 18.10
C THR A 638 32.06 38.60 16.87
N LYS A 639 31.26 37.54 16.95
CA LYS A 639 30.77 36.86 15.74
C LYS A 639 29.74 37.81 15.16
N TYR A 640 30.19 38.70 14.27
CA TYR A 640 29.32 39.54 13.46
C TYR A 640 28.20 38.65 12.90
N TYR A 641 26.95 39.02 13.17
CA TYR A 641 25.85 38.52 12.36
C TYR A 641 26.23 38.82 10.90
N SER A 642 26.01 37.88 9.99
CA SER A 642 26.02 38.29 8.58
C SER A 642 24.85 39.27 8.42
N GLU A 643 25.02 40.38 7.70
CA GLU A 643 23.93 41.34 7.45
C GLU A 643 22.67 40.62 6.92
N ASP A 644 22.87 39.54 6.14
CA ASP A 644 21.82 38.66 5.66
C ASP A 644 20.99 37.96 6.75
N ASP A 645 21.59 37.65 7.90
CA ASP A 645 20.89 37.05 9.04
C ASP A 645 20.00 38.09 9.74
N ASP A 646 20.48 39.32 9.89
CA ASP A 646 19.71 40.41 10.52
C ASP A 646 18.54 40.85 9.62
N ILE A 647 18.77 40.92 8.30
CA ILE A 647 17.73 41.19 7.29
C ILE A 647 16.63 40.11 7.32
N LYS A 648 16.99 38.84 7.59
CA LYS A 648 16.01 37.74 7.69
C LYS A 648 15.24 37.73 9.01
N ARG A 649 15.83 38.23 10.11
CA ARG A 649 15.23 38.19 11.46
C ARG A 649 14.29 39.36 11.74
N ALA A 650 14.54 40.53 11.15
CA ALA A 650 13.72 41.72 11.36
C ALA A 650 12.23 41.54 11.05
N PRO A 651 11.80 40.84 9.97
CA PRO A 651 10.37 40.61 9.69
C PRO A 651 9.68 39.72 10.72
N VAL A 652 10.33 38.63 11.16
CA VAL A 652 9.81 37.77 12.25
C VAL A 652 9.68 38.59 13.52
N ALA A 653 10.67 39.46 13.77
CA ALA A 653 10.65 40.31 14.93
C ALA A 653 9.45 41.29 14.89
N LEU A 654 9.23 41.96 13.77
CA LEU A 654 8.10 42.86 13.62
C LEU A 654 6.76 42.12 13.80
N ALA A 655 6.60 40.94 13.20
CA ALA A 655 5.40 40.13 13.37
C ALA A 655 5.18 39.67 14.81
N THR A 656 6.25 39.29 15.52
CA THR A 656 6.17 38.91 16.93
C THR A 656 5.74 40.08 17.81
N VAL A 657 6.23 41.30 17.54
CA VAL A 657 5.77 42.50 18.26
C VAL A 657 4.29 42.76 17.98
N LYS A 658 3.84 42.68 16.72
CA LYS A 658 2.41 42.83 16.37
C LYS A 658 1.54 41.78 17.06
N LEU A 659 2.01 40.54 17.20
CA LEU A 659 1.33 39.53 17.99
C LEU A 659 1.28 39.89 19.48
N LEU A 660 2.40 40.33 20.05
CA LEU A 660 2.49 40.75 21.45
C LEU A 660 1.61 41.98 21.76
N GLN A 661 1.30 42.81 20.77
CA GLN A 661 0.34 43.91 20.90
C GLN A 661 -1.11 43.42 20.98
N LYS A 662 -1.41 42.22 20.49
CA LYS A 662 -2.75 41.60 20.47
C LYS A 662 -3.01 40.65 21.65
N VAL A 663 -2.04 40.45 22.55
CA VAL A 663 -2.19 39.60 23.76
C VAL A 663 -2.24 40.47 25.03
N PRO A 664 -2.78 39.94 26.15
CA PRO A 664 -2.84 40.65 27.43
C PRO A 664 -1.50 41.21 27.91
N ASP A 665 -1.57 42.34 28.61
CA ASP A 665 -0.42 43.10 29.12
C ASP A 665 0.52 42.28 29.99
N SER A 666 -0.03 41.31 30.74
CA SER A 666 0.72 40.37 31.58
C SER A 666 1.66 39.46 30.76
N ILE A 667 1.17 38.92 29.64
CA ILE A 667 1.96 38.12 28.70
C ILE A 667 2.93 39.04 27.96
N ARG A 668 2.42 40.17 27.45
CA ARG A 668 3.20 41.14 26.71
C ARG A 668 4.44 41.57 27.50
N SER A 669 4.28 41.91 28.78
CA SER A 669 5.37 42.39 29.65
C SER A 669 6.43 41.32 29.94
N GLN A 670 6.05 40.05 30.06
CA GLN A 670 7.00 38.94 30.24
C GLN A 670 7.95 38.79 29.04
N TYR A 671 7.43 38.96 27.83
CA TYR A 671 8.22 38.79 26.61
C TYR A 671 8.89 40.09 26.13
N LEU A 672 8.27 41.27 26.32
CA LEU A 672 8.83 42.55 25.87
C LEU A 672 10.16 42.90 26.55
N HIS A 673 10.32 42.61 27.85
CA HIS A 673 11.56 42.91 28.59
C HIS A 673 12.77 42.10 28.07
N GLY A 674 12.55 40.86 27.61
CA GLY A 674 13.58 40.08 26.92
C GLY A 674 13.84 40.55 25.49
N TYR A 675 12.80 41.06 24.83
CA TYR A 675 12.78 41.51 23.45
C TYR A 675 13.57 42.81 23.22
N VAL A 676 13.19 43.87 23.93
CA VAL A 676 13.78 45.22 23.84
C VAL A 676 15.27 45.19 24.16
N ARG A 677 15.71 44.30 25.06
CA ARG A 677 17.12 44.19 25.45
C ARG A 677 18.01 43.51 24.39
N HIS A 678 17.43 42.74 23.48
CA HIS A 678 18.16 41.97 22.46
C HIS A 678 18.09 42.57 21.06
N THR A 679 16.93 43.10 20.62
CA THR A 679 16.79 43.66 19.27
C THR A 679 17.46 45.03 19.15
N LEU A 680 17.26 45.93 20.12
CA LEU A 680 17.87 47.28 20.10
C LEU A 680 19.39 47.30 20.33
N ARG A 681 19.99 46.19 20.77
CA ARG A 681 21.45 46.09 20.95
C ARG A 681 22.21 45.71 19.68
N HIS A 682 21.50 45.34 18.61
CA HIS A 682 22.10 44.83 17.38
C HIS A 682 21.66 45.58 16.11
N THR A 683 20.54 46.33 16.13
CA THR A 683 20.11 47.18 15.00
C THR A 683 20.45 48.68 15.14
N LEU A 684 21.09 49.08 16.25
CA LEU A 684 21.75 50.38 16.47
C LEU A 684 23.21 50.10 16.77
#